data_AF-A0A242WEY0-F1
#
_entry.id   AF-A0A242WEY0-F1
#
_cell.length_a   1.000
_cell.length_b   1.000
_cell.length_c   1.000
_cell.angle_alpha   90.00
_cell.angle_beta   90.00
_cell.angle_gamma   90.00
#
_symmetry.space_group_name_H-M   'P 1'
#
loop_
_entity.id
_entity.type
_entity.pdbx_description
1 polymer ?
#
loop_
_entity_poly.entity_id
_entity_poly.type
_entity_poly.pdbx_seq_one_letter_code
_entity_poly.pdbx_strand_id
1 'polypeptide(L)'
;MRTPSGILHVVDFKTDQIVAAIQPEDYWDDKRHWELKNNVDMLDFTAFDGTDHAVTLQQQNLVLKEVRDGRIVPYVITETEKNSDKRSIITYASGAWIQIAKSGIIKPQRIESKTVNEFIDLALLGMKWQRGVTEYAGFHTMTIDEYMDPLTFLKKIASLFKQEIRYRVEIKGSRIIGWYVDMIQKRGYDTGKEIELGKDLVGVTRIEHTRNICTALVGFVKGEGDKVITIESINKGLPYIVDADAFQRWNEHGQHKFGFYTPETEELDMTPKRLLTLMEIELKKRVNSSISYEVEAQSIGRIFGLEHELINEGDTIKIKDTGFTPELYLEARVIAGDESFTDPTQDKYEFGDYREIVNQNEELRKIYNRILSSLGNKQEMIDQLDKLVNEANETASNAKKESEAAKALAEKVQENIKNNTVEIIESKNPPTTGLKPFKTLWRDISNGKPGILKIWTGTAWESVVPDVESVKKETLDQVNKDIETTKTELNQKVQEAQNQATGQFNKVQEGLQGVSRTISNIENKQGEIDKKVTKFEQDSSGFKTSIESLTKKDGEISDKLSTVELTVEGTKKTISDVQQTTGELKQTTTEIKEQAGKITEKLTSVETKVNNDKAGGRNLLLDSNIKYEKTDYLINQYSLTENFFAGEEYTFVIKGSVPQGQKFGVWQNGGSNNVGYATSVYANGITYVTFKAVAATSGNERKLSLYNYPSNTTKAVVEWVALYKGNKPQDWTPAPENQVTTDEFTKKTTEIEKGVDGVKTTVTNVQNSQAGFEKRMSNVEQTASGLSSTVSNLNNVVSDQGKKLTEANTKLEQQATAIGAKVELKQVEDYVAGFKIPELKQTVNQNIQDLLDELANKLATEQFNQKMTMIDNRFTINELGINAAAKKTEVYTKTQADGQFATGSYVRDMETRLQLTEKGVSISVKENDVIAAINMSKENIKLNAARIDLVGKVNAEWIKAGLLSGCQIRTSNTDNYVSLDDQFIRLYERGVARAFLGHYRRSDGAVQPTFILGSDEKTNAPEGTLFMSQAGAGWSGAYASIGISNGIVDGAVQKSVYWELQRNGLSVLNANDYHVFYAGNGSWYFRRGKTGLYQTSLVVEDNSTDSDLRLPNVTIRNSRAAGYTGVIQLKSPVTQNGWGAVQGNFMTPSLREYKSNIRDIPFSALEKIRSLKIRQFNYKNAVNELYRMREE
;
A
#
# COMPACT_ATOMS: atom_id res chain seq x y z
N MET A 1 -12.00 -17.04 13.64
CA MET A 1 -12.50 -16.86 15.04
C MET A 1 -13.49 -17.98 15.33
N ARG A 2 -14.01 -18.16 16.55
CA ARG A 2 -15.07 -19.16 16.80
C ARG A 2 -16.43 -18.57 16.45
N THR A 3 -17.22 -19.25 15.62
CA THR A 3 -18.61 -18.86 15.36
C THR A 3 -19.43 -18.97 16.64
N PRO A 4 -20.16 -17.92 17.07
CA PRO A 4 -21.07 -18.01 18.21
C PRO A 4 -22.13 -19.09 18.01
N SER A 5 -22.55 -19.73 19.10
CA SER A 5 -23.57 -20.79 19.07
C SER A 5 -24.96 -20.31 18.68
N GLY A 6 -25.28 -19.03 18.89
CA GLY A 6 -26.61 -18.44 18.67
C GLY A 6 -27.65 -18.79 19.74
N ILE A 7 -27.40 -19.77 20.60
CA ILE A 7 -28.33 -20.23 21.63
C ILE A 7 -28.56 -19.12 22.67
N LEU A 8 -29.82 -18.74 22.88
CA LEU A 8 -30.21 -17.75 23.89
C LEU A 8 -30.63 -18.46 25.18
N HIS A 9 -29.86 -18.30 26.25
CA HIS A 9 -30.15 -18.95 27.53
C HIS A 9 -30.95 -18.00 28.44
N VAL A 10 -32.15 -18.40 28.84
CA VAL A 10 -32.99 -17.61 29.75
C VAL A 10 -32.70 -17.99 31.19
N VAL A 11 -32.43 -17.00 32.03
CA VAL A 11 -32.09 -17.16 33.45
C VAL A 11 -33.17 -16.52 34.33
N ASP A 12 -33.64 -17.26 35.32
CA ASP A 12 -34.55 -16.73 36.34
C ASP A 12 -33.82 -15.75 37.27
N PHE A 13 -34.35 -14.53 37.38
CA PHE A 13 -33.68 -13.43 38.08
C PHE A 13 -33.59 -13.60 39.60
N LYS A 14 -34.33 -14.55 40.19
CA LYS A 14 -34.35 -14.81 41.64
C LYS A 14 -33.36 -15.89 42.04
N THR A 15 -33.04 -16.80 41.12
CA THR A 15 -32.25 -18.01 41.40
C THR A 15 -30.90 -18.07 40.67
N ASP A 16 -30.66 -17.17 39.71
CA ASP A 16 -29.50 -17.17 38.79
C ASP A 16 -29.29 -18.53 38.07
N GLN A 17 -30.38 -19.30 37.89
CA GLN A 17 -30.40 -20.57 37.17
C GLN A 17 -30.92 -20.39 35.75
N ILE A 18 -30.27 -21.03 34.79
CA ILE A 18 -30.77 -21.19 33.43
C ILE A 18 -32.02 -22.07 33.49
N VAL A 19 -33.16 -21.50 33.09
CA VAL A 19 -34.49 -22.15 33.08
C VAL A 19 -34.96 -22.53 31.68
N ALA A 20 -34.38 -21.94 30.63
CA ALA A 20 -34.61 -22.32 29.24
C ALA A 20 -33.38 -22.04 28.36
N ALA A 21 -33.30 -22.70 27.20
CA ALA A 21 -32.31 -22.46 26.17
C ALA A 21 -32.98 -22.51 24.79
N ILE A 22 -33.19 -21.34 24.20
CA ILE A 22 -33.90 -21.14 22.93
C ILE A 22 -32.89 -21.37 21.80
N GLN A 23 -33.19 -22.28 20.87
CA GLN A 23 -32.31 -22.57 19.74
C GLN A 23 -32.43 -21.49 18.65
N PRO A 24 -31.41 -21.33 17.77
CA PRO A 24 -31.48 -20.39 16.64
C PRO A 24 -32.64 -20.60 15.66
N GLU A 25 -33.28 -21.77 15.68
CA GLU A 25 -34.45 -22.12 14.89
C GLU A 25 -35.80 -21.79 15.56
N ASP A 26 -35.78 -21.46 16.86
CA ASP A 26 -36.98 -21.15 17.67
C ASP A 26 -37.22 -19.63 17.85
N TYR A 27 -36.33 -18.78 17.34
CA TYR A 27 -36.46 -17.32 17.38
C TYR A 27 -36.10 -16.69 16.01
N TRP A 28 -36.60 -15.49 15.76
CA TRP A 28 -36.36 -14.72 14.53
C TRP A 28 -36.42 -13.20 14.82
N ASP A 29 -36.17 -12.38 13.79
CA ASP A 29 -36.05 -10.92 13.91
C ASP A 29 -35.05 -10.49 15.01
N ASP A 30 -33.99 -11.28 15.25
CA ASP A 30 -33.02 -10.95 16.30
C ASP A 30 -32.11 -9.80 15.89
N LYS A 31 -32.08 -8.76 16.72
CA LYS A 31 -31.27 -7.57 16.54
C LYS A 31 -30.51 -7.26 17.82
N ARG A 32 -29.19 -7.43 17.79
CA ARG A 32 -28.28 -6.88 18.79
C ARG A 32 -27.81 -5.51 18.33
N HIS A 33 -28.06 -4.46 19.10
CA HIS A 33 -27.53 -3.12 18.84
C HIS A 33 -26.49 -2.76 19.91
N TRP A 34 -25.26 -2.42 19.51
CA TRP A 34 -24.17 -2.08 20.43
C TRP A 34 -23.45 -0.77 20.08
N GLU A 35 -22.99 -0.05 21.09
CA GLU A 35 -22.16 1.17 20.97
C GLU A 35 -21.00 1.15 21.97
N LEU A 36 -19.76 1.36 21.52
CA LEU A 36 -18.59 1.46 22.39
C LEU A 36 -18.63 2.69 23.30
N LYS A 37 -18.89 3.87 22.73
CA LYS A 37 -18.74 5.17 23.40
C LYS A 37 -19.65 5.33 24.60
N ASN A 38 -20.93 4.96 24.43
CA ASN A 38 -21.93 5.05 25.48
C ASN A 38 -22.05 3.74 26.29
N ASN A 39 -21.38 2.67 25.84
CA ASN A 39 -21.46 1.32 26.39
C ASN A 39 -22.91 0.80 26.44
N VAL A 40 -23.55 0.91 25.28
CA VAL A 40 -24.88 0.40 24.98
C VAL A 40 -24.72 -0.99 24.37
N ASP A 41 -25.58 -1.93 24.79
CA ASP A 41 -25.72 -3.25 24.19
C ASP A 41 -27.18 -3.63 24.46
N MET A 42 -27.99 -3.78 23.42
CA MET A 42 -29.40 -4.17 23.48
C MET A 42 -29.58 -5.42 22.62
N LEU A 43 -30.56 -6.26 22.96
CA LEU A 43 -30.91 -7.46 22.24
C LEU A 43 -32.43 -7.58 22.18
N ASP A 44 -32.96 -7.37 20.99
CA ASP A 44 -34.36 -7.58 20.67
C ASP A 44 -34.50 -8.87 19.85
N PHE A 45 -35.57 -9.64 20.06
CA PHE A 45 -35.87 -10.83 19.25
C PHE A 45 -37.34 -11.25 19.40
N THR A 46 -37.84 -12.01 18.42
CA THR A 46 -39.20 -12.58 18.42
C THR A 46 -39.16 -14.10 18.57
N ALA A 47 -40.09 -14.67 19.34
CA ALA A 47 -40.30 -16.11 19.47
C ALA A 47 -41.80 -16.46 19.43
N PHE A 48 -42.14 -17.74 19.28
CA PHE A 48 -43.54 -18.19 19.31
C PHE A 48 -44.13 -18.15 20.72
N ASP A 49 -45.26 -17.46 20.89
CA ASP A 49 -46.03 -17.43 22.12
C ASP A 49 -46.82 -18.75 22.31
N GLY A 50 -46.89 -19.23 23.55
CA GLY A 50 -47.46 -20.54 23.89
C GLY A 50 -46.47 -21.72 23.85
N THR A 51 -45.17 -21.46 23.72
CA THR A 51 -44.10 -22.44 23.94
C THR A 51 -43.65 -22.47 25.41
N ASP A 52 -43.02 -23.57 25.87
CA ASP A 52 -42.42 -23.65 27.21
C ASP A 52 -41.37 -22.55 27.45
N HIS A 53 -40.64 -22.16 26.39
CA HIS A 53 -39.68 -21.06 26.43
C HIS A 53 -40.34 -19.69 26.60
N ALA A 54 -41.47 -19.42 25.93
CA ALA A 54 -42.19 -18.16 26.03
C ALA A 54 -42.70 -17.84 27.45
N VAL A 55 -42.95 -18.86 28.29
CA VAL A 55 -43.30 -18.67 29.71
C VAL A 55 -42.12 -18.12 30.52
N THR A 56 -40.88 -18.39 30.10
CA THR A 56 -39.66 -17.88 30.77
C THR A 56 -39.26 -16.47 30.33
N LEU A 57 -39.81 -15.98 29.21
CA LEU A 57 -39.60 -14.62 28.68
C LEU A 57 -40.50 -13.63 29.44
N GLN A 58 -40.14 -13.34 30.68
CA GLN A 58 -40.79 -12.38 31.57
C GLN A 58 -39.84 -11.24 31.95
N GLN A 59 -40.39 -10.08 32.31
CA GLN A 59 -39.60 -8.94 32.80
C GLN A 59 -38.66 -9.33 33.95
N GLN A 60 -37.49 -8.68 34.02
CA GLN A 60 -36.37 -8.95 34.94
C GLN A 60 -35.60 -10.26 34.72
N ASN A 61 -36.17 -11.31 34.11
CA ASN A 61 -35.37 -12.47 33.69
C ASN A 61 -34.24 -12.02 32.73
N LEU A 62 -33.16 -12.79 32.70
CA LEU A 62 -32.01 -12.47 31.86
C LEU A 62 -32.00 -13.35 30.61
N VAL A 63 -31.50 -12.81 29.50
CA VAL A 63 -31.10 -13.57 28.32
C VAL A 63 -29.58 -13.50 28.23
N LEU A 64 -28.92 -14.66 28.16
CA LEU A 64 -27.47 -14.74 27.97
C LEU A 64 -27.17 -15.11 26.51
N LYS A 65 -26.39 -14.28 25.82
CA LYS A 65 -25.95 -14.48 24.43
C LYS A 65 -24.42 -14.54 24.36
N GLU A 66 -23.89 -15.54 23.66
CA GLU A 66 -22.49 -15.58 23.23
C GLU A 66 -22.31 -14.62 22.05
N VAL A 67 -21.37 -13.68 22.14
CA VAL A 67 -21.05 -12.74 21.05
C VAL A 67 -19.70 -13.07 20.40
N ARG A 68 -19.32 -12.36 19.32
CA ARG A 68 -18.27 -12.75 18.36
C ARG A 68 -16.86 -12.93 18.97
N ASP A 69 -16.54 -12.23 20.04
CA ASP A 69 -15.27 -12.37 20.78
C ASP A 69 -15.25 -13.55 21.77
N GLY A 70 -16.35 -14.32 21.84
CA GLY A 70 -16.52 -15.46 22.73
C GLY A 70 -16.96 -15.09 24.16
N ARG A 71 -17.19 -13.81 24.48
CA ARG A 71 -17.76 -13.42 25.79
C ARG A 71 -19.26 -13.73 25.83
N ILE A 72 -19.74 -14.08 27.02
CA ILE A 72 -21.18 -14.22 27.27
C ILE A 72 -21.68 -12.91 27.87
N VAL A 73 -22.62 -12.28 27.18
CA VAL A 73 -23.22 -11.00 27.56
C VAL A 73 -24.59 -11.25 28.21
N PRO A 74 -24.83 -10.76 29.43
CA PRO A 74 -26.14 -10.81 30.06
C PRO A 74 -27.00 -9.60 29.64
N TYR A 75 -28.21 -9.84 29.18
CA TYR A 75 -29.23 -8.83 28.92
C TYR A 75 -30.38 -9.05 29.91
N VAL A 76 -30.91 -7.99 30.53
CA VAL A 76 -32.15 -8.05 31.32
C VAL A 76 -33.34 -7.74 30.43
N ILE A 77 -34.38 -8.57 30.49
CA ILE A 77 -35.65 -8.33 29.81
C ILE A 77 -36.31 -7.10 30.45
N THR A 78 -36.41 -6.03 29.68
CA THR A 78 -37.03 -4.76 30.10
C THR A 78 -38.51 -4.74 29.74
N GLU A 79 -38.87 -5.26 28.57
CA GLU A 79 -40.24 -5.24 28.03
C GLU A 79 -40.52 -6.48 27.16
N THR A 80 -41.79 -6.85 27.04
CA THR A 80 -42.26 -7.95 26.19
C THR A 80 -43.60 -7.58 25.56
N GLU A 81 -43.69 -7.60 24.22
CA GLU A 81 -44.94 -7.42 23.48
C GLU A 81 -45.50 -8.79 23.08
N LYS A 82 -46.81 -8.99 23.19
CA LYS A 82 -47.49 -10.22 22.73
C LYS A 82 -48.54 -9.91 21.67
N ASN A 83 -48.50 -10.65 20.56
CA ASN A 83 -49.44 -10.50 19.46
C ASN A 83 -50.26 -11.79 19.26
N SER A 84 -51.58 -11.71 19.44
CA SER A 84 -52.51 -12.84 19.33
C SER A 84 -52.58 -13.43 17.92
N ASP A 85 -52.54 -12.55 16.92
CA ASP A 85 -52.86 -12.90 15.53
C ASP A 85 -51.67 -13.58 14.86
N LYS A 86 -50.45 -13.13 15.20
CA LYS A 86 -49.18 -13.76 14.82
C LYS A 86 -48.75 -14.90 15.75
N ARG A 87 -49.37 -15.03 16.93
CA ARG A 87 -48.93 -15.92 18.04
C ARG A 87 -47.46 -15.74 18.39
N SER A 88 -47.03 -14.50 18.54
CA SER A 88 -45.62 -14.14 18.76
C SER A 88 -45.43 -13.34 20.03
N ILE A 89 -44.30 -13.54 20.69
CA ILE A 89 -43.77 -12.69 21.75
C ILE A 89 -42.49 -12.00 21.26
N ILE A 90 -42.49 -10.67 21.25
CA ILE A 90 -41.29 -9.86 21.02
C ILE A 90 -40.70 -9.55 22.39
N THR A 91 -39.41 -9.80 22.56
CA THR A 91 -38.66 -9.55 23.81
C THR A 91 -37.67 -8.43 23.57
N TYR A 92 -37.78 -7.37 24.37
CA TYR A 92 -36.83 -6.26 24.40
C TYR A 92 -35.92 -6.42 25.62
N ALA A 93 -34.61 -6.50 25.41
CA ALA A 93 -33.65 -6.69 26.50
C ALA A 93 -32.45 -5.74 26.39
N SER A 94 -32.01 -5.20 27.52
CA SER A 94 -30.86 -4.29 27.61
C SER A 94 -29.73 -4.93 28.40
N GLY A 95 -28.48 -4.61 28.08
CA GLY A 95 -27.30 -5.11 28.79
C GLY A 95 -27.45 -4.95 30.32
N ALA A 96 -27.35 -6.04 31.07
CA ALA A 96 -27.79 -6.12 32.46
C ALA A 96 -27.04 -5.18 33.42
N TRP A 97 -25.94 -4.55 32.99
CA TRP A 97 -25.28 -3.47 33.71
C TRP A 97 -26.14 -2.23 33.91
N ILE A 98 -27.25 -2.04 33.17
CA ILE A 98 -28.22 -0.97 33.49
C ILE A 98 -28.79 -1.10 34.91
N GLN A 99 -28.75 -2.30 35.51
CA GLN A 99 -29.11 -2.52 36.91
C GLN A 99 -28.08 -1.95 37.90
N ILE A 100 -26.80 -1.77 37.50
CA ILE A 100 -25.75 -1.17 38.35
C ILE A 100 -26.13 0.24 38.78
N ALA A 101 -26.72 1.03 37.87
CA ALA A 101 -27.23 2.39 38.16
C ALA A 101 -28.27 2.43 39.29
N LYS A 102 -28.97 1.31 39.55
CA LYS A 102 -29.98 1.18 40.60
C LYS A 102 -29.49 0.39 41.82
N SER A 103 -28.25 -0.09 41.81
CA SER A 103 -27.71 -1.02 42.81
C SER A 103 -26.92 -0.35 43.94
N GLY A 104 -26.67 0.95 43.86
CA GLY A 104 -25.91 1.70 44.87
C GLY A 104 -25.93 3.21 44.61
N ILE A 105 -25.21 3.97 45.45
CA ILE A 105 -25.09 5.43 45.36
C ILE A 105 -23.64 5.81 45.68
N ILE A 106 -23.01 6.60 44.81
CA ILE A 106 -21.72 7.22 45.06
C ILE A 106 -21.97 8.62 45.66
N LYS A 107 -21.40 8.85 46.85
CA LYS A 107 -21.53 10.12 47.58
C LYS A 107 -20.53 11.16 47.05
N PRO A 108 -20.85 12.47 47.16
CA PRO A 108 -19.87 13.53 46.96
C PRO A 108 -18.62 13.32 47.82
N GLN A 109 -17.45 13.30 47.18
CA GLN A 109 -16.15 13.07 47.82
C GLN A 109 -15.01 13.37 46.84
N ARG A 110 -13.81 13.60 47.37
CA ARG A 110 -12.57 13.62 46.58
C ARG A 110 -11.84 12.29 46.76
N ILE A 111 -11.56 11.61 45.66
CA ILE A 111 -10.85 10.33 45.63
C ILE A 111 -9.44 10.61 45.11
N GLU A 112 -8.46 10.65 46.00
CA GLU A 112 -7.09 11.08 45.67
C GLU A 112 -6.16 9.90 45.34
N SER A 113 -5.41 10.04 44.25
CA SER A 113 -4.31 9.13 43.84
C SER A 113 -4.68 7.63 43.91
N LYS A 114 -5.75 7.24 43.22
CA LYS A 114 -6.23 5.86 43.13
C LYS A 114 -5.98 5.25 41.77
N THR A 115 -5.75 3.93 41.76
CA THR A 115 -5.66 3.12 40.54
C THR A 115 -7.05 2.81 39.98
N VAL A 116 -7.16 2.51 38.69
CA VAL A 116 -8.43 2.06 38.07
C VAL A 116 -9.05 0.88 38.83
N ASN A 117 -8.21 0.00 39.38
CA ASN A 117 -8.60 -1.14 40.19
C ASN A 117 -9.38 -0.74 41.45
N GLU A 118 -8.87 0.25 42.19
CA GLU A 118 -9.52 0.76 43.40
C GLU A 118 -10.77 1.58 43.08
N PHE A 119 -10.77 2.32 41.97
CA PHE A 119 -11.94 3.03 41.47
C PHE A 119 -13.09 2.09 41.10
N ILE A 120 -12.81 0.96 40.42
CA ILE A 120 -13.83 -0.06 40.11
C ILE A 120 -14.33 -0.75 41.39
N ASP A 121 -13.45 -1.09 42.32
CA ASP A 121 -13.84 -1.73 43.59
C ASP A 121 -14.75 -0.81 44.43
N LEU A 122 -14.52 0.51 44.40
CA LEU A 122 -15.41 1.51 44.99
C LEU A 122 -16.75 1.61 44.26
N ALA A 123 -16.76 1.53 42.93
CA ALA A 123 -17.99 1.60 42.13
C ALA A 123 -18.89 0.37 42.32
N LEU A 124 -18.31 -0.82 42.50
CA LEU A 124 -19.03 -2.10 42.58
C LEU A 124 -19.29 -2.57 44.03
N LEU A 125 -18.96 -1.74 45.02
CA LEU A 125 -19.02 -2.12 46.43
C LEU A 125 -20.42 -2.62 46.85
N GLY A 126 -20.49 -3.86 47.31
CA GLY A 126 -21.73 -4.50 47.79
C GLY A 126 -22.64 -5.06 46.68
N MET A 127 -22.19 -5.12 45.43
CA MET A 127 -22.97 -5.62 44.29
C MET A 127 -22.60 -7.05 43.90
N LYS A 128 -23.41 -7.69 43.05
CA LYS A 128 -23.08 -8.98 42.43
C LYS A 128 -21.96 -8.90 41.39
N TRP A 129 -21.73 -7.72 40.82
CA TRP A 129 -20.67 -7.44 39.87
C TRP A 129 -19.34 -7.25 40.61
N GLN A 130 -18.25 -7.79 40.05
CA GLN A 130 -16.89 -7.66 40.57
C GLN A 130 -15.93 -7.19 39.48
N ARG A 131 -14.76 -6.67 39.88
CA ARG A 131 -13.70 -6.31 38.94
C ARG A 131 -13.21 -7.55 38.19
N GLY A 132 -13.10 -7.43 36.87
CA GLY A 132 -12.54 -8.46 35.99
C GLY A 132 -11.11 -8.16 35.55
N VAL A 133 -10.86 -8.28 34.26
CA VAL A 133 -9.56 -7.97 33.62
C VAL A 133 -9.36 -6.45 33.61
N THR A 134 -8.23 -5.99 34.12
CA THR A 134 -7.90 -4.57 34.21
C THR A 134 -6.45 -4.33 33.82
N GLU A 135 -6.22 -3.36 32.94
CA GLU A 135 -4.88 -2.94 32.52
C GLU A 135 -4.39 -1.75 33.35
N TYR A 136 -3.10 -1.71 33.68
CA TYR A 136 -2.55 -0.65 34.52
C TYR A 136 -2.42 0.67 33.74
N ALA A 137 -3.12 1.71 34.20
CA ALA A 137 -3.13 3.04 33.59
C ALA A 137 -2.68 4.15 34.55
N GLY A 138 -1.93 3.81 35.61
CA GLY A 138 -1.41 4.77 36.58
C GLY A 138 -2.36 5.08 37.75
N PHE A 139 -2.14 6.24 38.37
CA PHE A 139 -2.93 6.76 39.49
C PHE A 139 -3.57 8.09 39.07
N HIS A 140 -4.84 8.27 39.38
CA HIS A 140 -5.58 9.51 39.11
C HIS A 140 -6.35 9.97 40.35
N THR A 141 -6.70 11.25 40.36
CA THR A 141 -7.62 11.85 41.34
C THR A 141 -8.96 12.08 40.65
N MET A 142 -10.07 11.98 41.38
CA MET A 142 -11.39 12.41 40.88
C MET A 142 -12.14 13.13 41.99
N THR A 143 -12.70 14.30 41.67
CA THR A 143 -13.66 14.99 42.52
C THR A 143 -15.07 14.63 42.07
N ILE A 144 -15.93 14.31 43.03
CA ILE A 144 -17.35 14.03 42.85
C ILE A 144 -18.10 15.08 43.67
N ASP A 145 -18.70 16.07 43.00
CA ASP A 145 -19.35 17.21 43.66
C ASP A 145 -20.82 16.93 44.03
N GLU A 146 -21.47 16.02 43.28
CA GLU A 146 -22.89 15.65 43.44
C GLU A 146 -23.07 14.14 43.56
N TYR A 147 -24.22 13.72 44.09
CA TYR A 147 -24.57 12.29 44.16
C TYR A 147 -24.64 11.67 42.76
N MET A 148 -24.04 10.50 42.59
CA MET A 148 -23.89 9.86 41.28
C MET A 148 -24.25 8.38 41.37
N ASP A 149 -24.89 7.85 40.33
CA ASP A 149 -25.12 6.41 40.24
C ASP A 149 -23.82 5.67 39.86
N PRO A 150 -23.65 4.40 40.28
CA PRO A 150 -22.40 3.68 40.06
C PRO A 150 -22.08 3.37 38.59
N LEU A 151 -23.08 3.32 37.69
CA LEU A 151 -22.85 3.10 36.26
C LEU A 151 -22.29 4.37 35.60
N THR A 152 -22.82 5.54 35.93
CA THR A 152 -22.24 6.83 35.52
C THR A 152 -20.83 7.00 36.09
N PHE A 153 -20.59 6.56 37.33
CA PHE A 153 -19.25 6.58 37.92
C PHE A 153 -18.27 5.67 37.17
N LEU A 154 -18.66 4.44 36.80
CA LEU A 154 -17.86 3.57 35.92
C LEU A 154 -17.54 4.24 34.57
N LYS A 155 -18.49 4.93 33.95
CA LYS A 155 -18.24 5.70 32.70
C LYS A 155 -17.24 6.83 32.91
N LYS A 156 -17.30 7.56 34.03
CA LYS A 156 -16.29 8.58 34.38
C LYS A 156 -14.91 7.98 34.64
N ILE A 157 -14.83 6.82 35.30
CA ILE A 157 -13.57 6.09 35.53
C ILE A 157 -12.94 5.71 34.18
N ALA A 158 -13.71 5.09 33.28
CA ALA A 158 -13.24 4.72 31.95
C ALA A 158 -12.70 5.92 31.16
N SER A 159 -13.41 7.06 31.20
CA SER A 159 -12.95 8.31 30.58
C SER A 159 -11.66 8.86 31.21
N LEU A 160 -11.55 8.88 32.53
CA LEU A 160 -10.39 9.38 33.28
C LEU A 160 -9.11 8.57 32.97
N PHE A 161 -9.21 7.24 32.96
CA PHE A 161 -8.10 6.33 32.66
C PHE A 161 -7.89 6.09 31.15
N LYS A 162 -8.75 6.65 30.29
CA LYS A 162 -8.76 6.42 28.83
C LYS A 162 -8.80 4.93 28.47
N GLN A 163 -9.70 4.21 29.14
CA GLN A 163 -9.96 2.79 28.95
C GLN A 163 -11.39 2.54 28.52
N GLU A 164 -11.64 1.35 28.00
CA GLU A 164 -12.93 0.87 27.53
C GLU A 164 -13.45 -0.23 28.44
N ILE A 165 -14.72 -0.14 28.76
CA ILE A 165 -15.41 -1.07 29.65
C ILE A 165 -15.91 -2.26 28.84
N ARG A 166 -15.78 -3.46 29.40
CA ARG A 166 -16.42 -4.67 28.87
C ARG A 166 -17.15 -5.41 29.98
N TYR A 167 -18.43 -5.69 29.77
CA TYR A 167 -19.25 -6.51 30.66
C TYR A 167 -19.35 -7.95 30.14
N ARG A 168 -19.29 -8.91 31.07
CA ARG A 168 -19.46 -10.35 30.79
C ARG A 168 -19.89 -11.13 32.02
N VAL A 169 -20.43 -12.32 31.80
CA VAL A 169 -20.65 -13.35 32.84
C VAL A 169 -19.86 -14.62 32.54
N GLU A 170 -19.58 -15.39 33.60
CA GLU A 170 -19.06 -16.75 33.49
C GLU A 170 -20.15 -17.74 33.93
N ILE A 171 -20.34 -18.82 33.16
CA ILE A 171 -21.34 -19.86 33.42
C ILE A 171 -20.62 -21.18 33.73
N LYS A 172 -21.15 -21.95 34.68
CA LYS A 172 -20.71 -23.33 34.92
C LYS A 172 -21.93 -24.24 35.11
N GLY A 173 -22.16 -25.14 34.15
CA GLY A 173 -23.40 -25.92 34.09
C GLY A 173 -24.60 -25.01 33.86
N SER A 174 -25.64 -25.12 34.68
CA SER A 174 -26.87 -24.33 34.58
C SER A 174 -26.89 -23.04 35.40
N ARG A 175 -25.73 -22.53 35.87
CA ARG A 175 -25.66 -21.35 36.75
C ARG A 175 -24.59 -20.35 36.32
N ILE A 176 -24.89 -19.06 36.53
CA ILE A 176 -23.89 -17.99 36.51
C ILE A 176 -23.02 -18.12 37.77
N ILE A 177 -21.69 -18.06 37.60
CA ILE A 177 -20.71 -18.16 38.69
C ILE A 177 -19.93 -16.87 38.94
N GLY A 178 -20.01 -15.89 38.03
CA GLY A 178 -19.34 -14.61 38.18
C GLY A 178 -19.86 -13.57 37.20
N TRP A 179 -19.92 -12.32 37.65
CA TRP A 179 -20.35 -11.13 36.91
C TRP A 179 -19.21 -10.12 36.88
N TYR A 180 -18.66 -9.80 35.72
CA TYR A 180 -17.40 -9.07 35.63
C TYR A 180 -17.52 -7.75 34.87
N VAL A 181 -16.89 -6.72 35.44
CA VAL A 181 -16.57 -5.47 34.75
C VAL A 181 -15.08 -5.45 34.47
N ASP A 182 -14.70 -5.64 33.21
CA ASP A 182 -13.33 -5.49 32.73
C ASP A 182 -13.10 -4.02 32.29
N MET A 183 -11.89 -3.49 32.45
CA MET A 183 -11.44 -2.22 31.83
C MET A 183 -10.08 -2.37 31.15
N ILE A 184 -10.06 -2.15 29.84
CA ILE A 184 -8.93 -2.44 28.94
C ILE A 184 -8.64 -1.23 28.06
N GLN A 185 -7.41 -1.07 27.55
CA GLN A 185 -7.04 0.11 26.75
C GLN A 185 -7.89 0.27 25.49
N LYS A 186 -8.13 -0.82 24.76
CA LYS A 186 -8.85 -0.81 23.48
C LYS A 186 -9.51 -2.16 23.20
N ARG A 187 -10.76 -2.14 22.76
CA ARG A 187 -11.52 -3.30 22.24
C ARG A 187 -11.31 -3.44 20.73
N GLY A 188 -11.28 -4.68 20.24
CA GLY A 188 -11.05 -5.01 18.83
C GLY A 188 -9.58 -4.93 18.39
N TYR A 189 -9.29 -5.38 17.17
CA TYR A 189 -7.93 -5.51 16.62
C TYR A 189 -7.80 -4.83 15.25
N ASP A 190 -6.56 -4.56 14.80
CA ASP A 190 -6.30 -4.34 13.37
C ASP A 190 -6.29 -5.72 12.70
N THR A 191 -7.35 -6.01 11.94
CA THR A 191 -7.53 -7.27 11.22
C THR A 191 -6.96 -7.23 9.80
N GLY A 192 -6.44 -6.07 9.36
CA GLY A 192 -6.07 -5.82 7.97
C GLY A 192 -7.27 -5.73 7.01
N LYS A 193 -8.51 -5.74 7.53
CA LYS A 193 -9.75 -5.68 6.76
C LYS A 193 -9.87 -4.34 6.02
N GLU A 194 -10.00 -4.41 4.70
CA GLU A 194 -10.31 -3.27 3.83
C GLU A 194 -11.75 -3.39 3.30
N ILE A 195 -12.51 -2.30 3.37
CA ILE A 195 -13.81 -2.13 2.71
C ILE A 195 -13.63 -1.21 1.50
N GLU A 196 -14.20 -1.59 0.35
CA GLU A 196 -13.93 -0.93 -0.94
C GLU A 196 -15.22 -0.62 -1.70
N LEU A 197 -15.26 0.55 -2.34
CA LEU A 197 -16.42 0.99 -3.14
C LEU A 197 -16.69 -0.01 -4.28
N GLY A 198 -17.92 -0.53 -4.33
CA GLY A 198 -18.32 -1.56 -5.30
C GLY A 198 -18.04 -3.00 -4.87
N LYS A 199 -17.50 -3.22 -3.66
CA LYS A 199 -17.40 -4.54 -3.00
C LYS A 199 -18.37 -4.63 -1.82
N ASP A 200 -18.14 -3.82 -0.80
CA ASP A 200 -18.82 -3.88 0.50
C ASP A 200 -19.03 -2.51 1.17
N LEU A 201 -18.35 -1.48 0.68
CA LEU A 201 -18.67 -0.08 0.99
C LEU A 201 -19.88 0.36 0.14
N VAL A 202 -20.95 0.79 0.81
CA VAL A 202 -22.18 1.32 0.18
C VAL A 202 -21.97 2.79 -0.22
N GLY A 203 -21.28 3.57 0.63
CA GLY A 203 -20.83 4.91 0.29
C GLY A 203 -20.19 5.65 1.47
N VAL A 204 -19.49 6.76 1.16
CA VAL A 204 -18.90 7.68 2.15
C VAL A 204 -19.42 9.10 1.91
N THR A 205 -19.90 9.75 2.96
CA THR A 205 -20.20 11.19 2.98
C THR A 205 -19.10 11.91 3.74
N ARG A 206 -18.29 12.72 3.04
CA ARG A 206 -17.25 13.58 3.63
C ARG A 206 -17.82 14.98 3.89
N ILE A 207 -17.94 15.35 5.17
CA ILE A 207 -18.49 16.64 5.62
C ILE A 207 -17.35 17.54 6.11
N GLU A 208 -17.27 18.77 5.60
CA GLU A 208 -16.22 19.71 5.95
C GLU A 208 -16.77 20.91 6.75
N HIS A 209 -16.32 21.05 8.00
CA HIS A 209 -16.80 22.08 8.93
C HIS A 209 -15.81 23.23 9.03
N THR A 210 -16.26 24.43 8.70
CA THR A 210 -15.48 25.68 8.80
C THR A 210 -15.77 26.50 10.06
N ARG A 211 -16.77 26.11 10.85
CA ARG A 211 -17.31 26.90 11.99
C ARG A 211 -16.30 27.21 13.09
N ASN A 212 -15.35 26.30 13.33
CA ASN A 212 -14.38 26.38 14.41
C ASN A 212 -13.01 26.93 13.97
N ILE A 213 -12.88 27.41 12.73
CA ILE A 213 -11.63 27.94 12.20
C ILE A 213 -11.28 29.25 12.91
N CYS A 214 -10.08 29.31 13.50
CA CYS A 214 -9.52 30.52 14.07
C CYS A 214 -8.13 30.85 13.49
N THR A 215 -7.88 32.13 13.27
CA THR A 215 -6.58 32.68 12.85
C THR A 215 -5.85 33.40 13.98
N ALA A 216 -6.51 33.52 15.13
CA ALA A 216 -5.94 33.91 16.43
C ALA A 216 -6.60 33.09 17.54
N LEU A 217 -5.85 32.63 18.54
CA LEU A 217 -6.38 31.90 19.69
C LEU A 217 -6.03 32.61 21.00
N VAL A 218 -7.06 33.06 21.73
CA VAL A 218 -6.96 33.63 23.09
C VAL A 218 -6.98 32.47 24.10
N GLY A 219 -6.00 32.42 25.00
CA GLY A 219 -5.93 31.41 26.05
C GLY A 219 -5.98 32.02 27.44
N PHE A 220 -6.85 31.48 28.30
CA PHE A 220 -6.99 31.96 29.67
C PHE A 220 -7.38 30.83 30.64
N VAL A 221 -6.88 30.92 31.87
CA VAL A 221 -7.23 30.04 33.00
C VAL A 221 -7.54 30.90 34.23
N LYS A 222 -8.48 30.44 35.06
CA LYS A 222 -8.82 31.10 36.32
C LYS A 222 -7.91 30.57 37.44
N GLY A 223 -7.00 31.40 37.95
CA GLY A 223 -6.13 31.07 39.08
C GLY A 223 -6.78 31.35 40.43
N GLU A 224 -6.02 31.15 41.52
CA GLU A 224 -6.48 31.50 42.87
C GLU A 224 -6.85 32.99 43.00
N GLY A 225 -7.93 33.28 43.72
CA GLY A 225 -8.37 34.65 44.02
C GLY A 225 -8.97 35.43 42.84
N ASP A 226 -9.74 34.78 41.97
CA ASP A 226 -10.37 35.35 40.76
C ASP A 226 -9.40 35.93 39.70
N LYS A 227 -8.09 35.71 39.86
CA LYS A 227 -7.07 36.27 38.95
C LYS A 227 -6.95 35.43 37.68
N VAL A 228 -7.21 36.05 36.53
CA VAL A 228 -7.07 35.39 35.22
C VAL A 228 -5.59 35.31 34.81
N ILE A 229 -5.16 34.12 34.40
CA ILE A 229 -3.82 33.83 33.90
C ILE A 229 -3.86 33.79 32.37
N THR A 230 -3.07 34.64 31.72
CA THR A 230 -2.93 34.77 30.25
C THR A 230 -1.46 34.64 29.84
N ILE A 231 -1.20 34.64 28.53
CA ILE A 231 0.17 34.63 27.98
C ILE A 231 0.78 36.04 27.78
N GLU A 232 0.07 37.12 28.12
CA GLU A 232 0.48 38.51 27.81
C GLU A 232 1.88 38.84 28.34
N SER A 233 2.18 38.36 29.56
CA SER A 233 3.46 38.54 30.25
C SER A 233 4.68 37.96 29.52
N ILE A 234 4.47 37.01 28.59
CA ILE A 234 5.54 36.35 27.81
C ILE A 234 5.39 36.54 26.29
N ASN A 235 4.26 37.08 25.83
CA ASN A 235 3.90 37.23 24.43
C ASN A 235 3.71 38.70 24.02
N LYS A 236 4.69 39.56 24.35
CA LYS A 236 4.73 40.98 23.96
C LYS A 236 3.47 41.79 24.36
N GLY A 237 2.78 41.40 25.43
CA GLY A 237 1.53 42.05 25.86
C GLY A 237 0.26 41.60 25.11
N LEU A 238 0.30 40.54 24.29
CA LEU A 238 -0.86 40.00 23.59
C LEU A 238 -1.40 38.71 24.25
N PRO A 239 -2.70 38.60 24.57
CA PRO A 239 -3.28 37.41 25.20
C PRO A 239 -3.56 36.26 24.23
N TYR A 240 -3.15 36.40 22.96
CA TYR A 240 -3.39 35.44 21.90
C TYR A 240 -2.18 35.17 21.03
N ILE A 241 -2.13 33.96 20.50
CA ILE A 241 -1.21 33.57 19.41
C ILE A 241 -1.93 33.65 18.06
N VAL A 242 -1.19 33.80 16.97
CA VAL A 242 -1.70 33.92 15.60
C VAL A 242 -1.02 32.93 14.67
N ASP A 243 -1.72 32.52 13.61
CA ASP A 243 -1.15 31.73 12.51
C ASP A 243 -1.28 32.51 11.20
N ALA A 244 -0.14 32.82 10.56
CA ALA A 244 -0.08 33.68 9.38
C ALA A 244 -0.69 33.02 8.12
N ASP A 245 -0.56 31.70 7.98
CA ASP A 245 -1.07 30.94 6.84
C ASP A 245 -2.58 30.75 6.96
N ALA A 246 -3.10 30.54 8.18
CA ALA A 246 -4.52 30.57 8.48
C ALA A 246 -5.09 31.98 8.27
N PHE A 247 -4.37 33.02 8.71
CA PHE A 247 -4.78 34.40 8.46
C PHE A 247 -4.87 34.71 6.97
N GLN A 248 -3.86 34.41 6.14
CA GLN A 248 -3.97 34.63 4.69
C GLN A 248 -5.17 33.91 4.05
N ARG A 249 -5.46 32.67 4.47
CA ARG A 249 -6.54 31.86 3.89
C ARG A 249 -7.94 32.24 4.35
N TRP A 250 -8.09 32.66 5.61
CA TRP A 250 -9.38 32.78 6.28
C TRP A 250 -9.68 34.18 6.83
N ASN A 251 -8.78 35.16 6.67
CA ASN A 251 -9.11 36.55 7.04
C ASN A 251 -10.26 37.07 6.18
N GLU A 252 -11.04 37.95 6.79
CA GLU A 252 -12.13 38.65 6.13
C GLU A 252 -11.85 40.14 6.34
N HIS A 253 -11.57 40.87 5.25
CA HIS A 253 -11.13 42.28 5.30
C HIS A 253 -9.90 42.52 6.21
N GLY A 254 -8.95 41.58 6.27
CA GLY A 254 -7.76 41.70 7.12
C GLY A 254 -8.02 41.53 8.63
N GLN A 255 -9.19 41.02 9.04
CA GLN A 255 -9.49 40.75 10.45
C GLN A 255 -9.17 39.32 10.86
N HIS A 256 -8.69 39.15 12.09
CA HIS A 256 -8.49 37.82 12.69
C HIS A 256 -9.84 37.20 13.10
N LYS A 257 -10.01 35.90 12.85
CA LYS A 257 -11.10 35.10 13.41
C LYS A 257 -10.61 34.55 14.75
N PHE A 258 -11.09 35.10 15.85
CA PHE A 258 -10.65 34.76 17.21
C PHE A 258 -11.36 33.52 17.75
N GLY A 259 -10.57 32.53 18.20
CA GLY A 259 -11.03 31.42 19.02
C GLY A 259 -10.64 31.65 20.49
N PHE A 260 -11.40 31.04 21.39
CA PHE A 260 -11.14 31.05 22.83
C PHE A 260 -10.79 29.64 23.32
N TYR A 261 -9.89 29.55 24.30
CA TYR A 261 -9.41 28.29 24.86
C TYR A 261 -9.12 28.41 26.37
N THR A 262 -9.69 27.49 27.13
CA THR A 262 -9.35 27.24 28.53
C THR A 262 -8.98 25.77 28.65
N PRO A 263 -7.73 25.43 28.97
CA PRO A 263 -7.34 24.05 29.25
C PRO A 263 -8.15 23.45 30.40
N GLU A 264 -8.75 22.28 30.15
CA GLU A 264 -9.23 21.39 31.22
C GLU A 264 -8.02 20.69 31.84
N THR A 265 -7.64 21.07 33.06
CA THR A 265 -6.47 20.53 33.76
C THR A 265 -6.72 20.50 35.27
N GLU A 266 -6.10 19.52 35.95
CA GLU A 266 -6.06 19.43 37.42
C GLU A 266 -4.85 20.18 38.02
N GLU A 267 -3.94 20.70 37.18
CA GLU A 267 -2.81 21.54 37.60
C GLU A 267 -3.30 22.93 38.06
N LEU A 268 -3.46 23.12 39.37
CA LEU A 268 -3.77 24.43 39.98
C LEU A 268 -2.68 25.49 39.71
N ASP A 269 -1.42 25.06 39.52
CA ASP A 269 -0.25 25.92 39.23
C ASP A 269 -0.04 26.17 37.72
N MET A 270 -1.09 26.56 36.99
CA MET A 270 -0.99 26.90 35.57
C MET A 270 -0.07 28.11 35.32
N THR A 271 1.08 27.89 34.68
CA THR A 271 1.99 28.99 34.30
C THR A 271 1.69 29.55 32.90
N PRO A 272 1.96 30.84 32.62
CA PRO A 272 1.83 31.41 31.28
C PRO A 272 2.59 30.61 30.20
N LYS A 273 3.76 30.06 30.54
CA LYS A 273 4.56 29.26 29.60
C LYS A 273 3.92 27.90 29.28
N ARG A 274 3.29 27.26 30.27
CA ARG A 274 2.50 26.03 30.06
C ARG A 274 1.24 26.30 29.25
N LEU A 275 0.54 27.39 29.55
CA LEU A 275 -0.64 27.85 28.81
C LEU A 275 -0.30 28.13 27.33
N LEU A 276 0.82 28.80 27.04
CA LEU A 276 1.30 29.05 25.67
C LEU A 276 1.49 27.74 24.89
N THR A 277 2.16 26.73 25.45
CA THR A 277 2.33 25.43 24.77
C THR A 277 0.99 24.74 24.50
N LEU A 278 0.04 24.82 25.44
CA LEU A 278 -1.30 24.24 25.25
C LEU A 278 -2.09 25.01 24.17
N MET A 279 -1.97 26.35 24.12
CA MET A 279 -2.53 27.18 23.07
C MET A 279 -1.93 26.85 21.69
N GLU A 280 -0.62 26.68 21.58
CA GLU A 280 0.06 26.31 20.31
C GLU A 280 -0.42 24.96 19.78
N ILE A 281 -0.65 23.99 20.67
CA ILE A 281 -1.23 22.68 20.33
C ILE A 281 -2.69 22.84 19.86
N GLU A 282 -3.48 23.67 20.52
CA GLU A 282 -4.89 23.84 20.22
C GLU A 282 -5.14 24.68 18.94
N LEU A 283 -4.35 25.74 18.72
CA LEU A 283 -4.43 26.54 17.49
C LEU A 283 -4.16 25.66 16.26
N LYS A 284 -3.17 24.75 16.32
CA LYS A 284 -2.88 23.79 15.25
C LYS A 284 -4.06 22.89 14.87
N LYS A 285 -5.02 22.64 15.77
CA LYS A 285 -6.25 21.89 15.46
C LYS A 285 -7.32 22.75 14.78
N ARG A 286 -7.23 24.08 14.88
CA ARG A 286 -8.26 25.05 14.48
C ARG A 286 -7.85 25.99 13.33
N VAL A 287 -6.65 25.84 12.76
CA VAL A 287 -6.17 26.62 11.59
C VAL A 287 -6.70 26.14 10.24
N ASN A 288 -7.34 24.97 10.20
CA ASN A 288 -7.93 24.36 9.01
C ASN A 288 -9.39 23.98 9.30
N SER A 289 -10.17 23.74 8.24
CA SER A 289 -11.47 23.08 8.34
C SER A 289 -11.33 21.70 8.98
N SER A 290 -12.25 21.35 9.87
CA SER A 290 -12.31 20.01 10.47
C SER A 290 -13.24 19.12 9.65
N ILE A 291 -12.77 17.93 9.29
CA ILE A 291 -13.50 17.00 8.43
C ILE A 291 -14.12 15.90 9.29
N SER A 292 -15.36 15.52 9.00
CA SER A 292 -16.01 14.32 9.54
C SER A 292 -16.51 13.44 8.40
N TYR A 293 -16.66 12.14 8.67
CA TYR A 293 -17.12 11.17 7.69
C TYR A 293 -18.33 10.41 8.25
N GLU A 294 -19.27 10.10 7.36
CA GLU A 294 -20.34 9.13 7.58
C GLU A 294 -20.13 8.02 6.56
N VAL A 295 -20.09 6.77 7.00
CA VAL A 295 -19.72 5.61 6.17
C VAL A 295 -20.76 4.53 6.36
N GLU A 296 -21.34 4.06 5.26
CA GLU A 296 -22.27 2.92 5.24
C GLU A 296 -21.59 1.72 4.57
N ALA A 297 -21.58 0.56 5.24
CA ALA A 297 -20.92 -0.65 4.77
C ALA A 297 -21.73 -1.92 5.13
N GLN A 298 -21.69 -2.92 4.25
CA GLN A 298 -22.43 -4.17 4.39
C GLN A 298 -21.55 -5.31 4.90
N SER A 299 -22.10 -6.16 5.79
CA SER A 299 -21.43 -7.33 6.41
C SER A 299 -21.21 -8.52 5.45
N ILE A 300 -20.45 -8.33 4.36
CA ILE A 300 -20.26 -9.38 3.33
C ILE A 300 -19.65 -10.68 3.88
N GLY A 301 -18.81 -10.60 4.92
CA GLY A 301 -18.20 -11.79 5.53
C GLY A 301 -19.21 -12.73 6.16
N ARG A 302 -20.31 -12.20 6.72
CA ARG A 302 -21.41 -13.01 7.26
C ARG A 302 -22.34 -13.53 6.16
N ILE A 303 -22.65 -12.70 5.16
CA ILE A 303 -23.54 -13.06 4.05
C ILE A 303 -22.95 -14.21 3.19
N PHE A 304 -21.64 -14.19 2.94
CA PHE A 304 -20.97 -15.18 2.08
C PHE A 304 -20.12 -16.22 2.84
N GLY A 305 -20.08 -16.18 4.18
CA GLY A 305 -19.31 -17.12 5.00
C GLY A 305 -17.79 -16.96 4.88
N LEU A 306 -17.30 -15.74 4.66
CA LEU A 306 -15.88 -15.44 4.43
C LEU A 306 -15.24 -14.93 5.73
N GLU A 307 -14.53 -15.80 6.47
CA GLU A 307 -13.92 -15.44 7.77
C GLU A 307 -12.96 -14.24 7.71
N HIS A 308 -12.28 -14.05 6.59
CA HIS A 308 -11.33 -12.93 6.38
C HIS A 308 -12.02 -11.59 6.05
N GLU A 309 -13.33 -11.60 5.82
CA GLU A 309 -14.15 -10.42 5.53
C GLU A 309 -15.04 -10.03 6.74
N LEU A 310 -14.84 -10.67 7.90
CA LEU A 310 -15.59 -10.37 9.12
C LEU A 310 -15.17 -9.02 9.71
N ILE A 311 -16.14 -8.34 10.30
CA ILE A 311 -16.00 -7.06 11.01
C ILE A 311 -16.53 -7.29 12.44
N ASN A 312 -15.77 -6.87 13.46
CA ASN A 312 -16.14 -7.04 14.87
C ASN A 312 -16.10 -5.73 15.66
N GLU A 313 -16.70 -5.78 16.85
CA GLU A 313 -16.80 -4.68 17.80
C GLU A 313 -15.42 -4.10 18.19
N GLY A 314 -15.16 -2.86 17.77
CA GLY A 314 -13.91 -2.12 18.03
C GLY A 314 -12.76 -2.36 17.06
N ASP A 315 -12.93 -3.23 16.05
CA ASP A 315 -11.88 -3.48 15.05
C ASP A 315 -11.47 -2.20 14.33
N THR A 316 -10.21 -2.13 13.91
CA THR A 316 -9.69 -1.06 13.07
C THR A 316 -9.64 -1.54 11.63
N ILE A 317 -10.33 -0.83 10.74
CA ILE A 317 -10.51 -1.18 9.34
C ILE A 317 -9.94 -0.08 8.43
N LYS A 318 -9.69 -0.46 7.17
CA LYS A 318 -9.35 0.47 6.09
C LYS A 318 -10.55 0.65 5.17
N ILE A 319 -10.72 1.86 4.67
CA ILE A 319 -11.82 2.26 3.81
C ILE A 319 -11.20 2.87 2.55
N LYS A 320 -11.62 2.37 1.38
CA LYS A 320 -11.14 2.83 0.09
C LYS A 320 -12.32 3.23 -0.79
N ASP A 321 -12.51 4.53 -0.96
CA ASP A 321 -13.52 5.11 -1.84
C ASP A 321 -12.85 5.73 -3.08
N THR A 322 -12.94 5.01 -4.20
CA THR A 322 -12.42 5.43 -5.51
C THR A 322 -13.39 6.34 -6.28
N GLY A 323 -14.53 6.70 -5.69
CA GLY A 323 -15.51 7.64 -6.26
C GLY A 323 -15.16 9.11 -6.01
N PHE A 324 -14.33 9.41 -5.01
CA PHE A 324 -13.79 10.76 -4.77
C PHE A 324 -12.66 11.10 -5.75
N THR A 325 -12.48 12.40 -6.01
CA THR A 325 -11.32 12.93 -6.76
C THR A 325 -10.62 14.01 -5.93
N PRO A 326 -9.40 13.78 -5.41
CA PRO A 326 -8.65 12.51 -5.44
C PRO A 326 -9.33 11.37 -4.67
N GLU A 327 -8.91 10.13 -4.93
CA GLU A 327 -9.42 8.93 -4.23
C GLU A 327 -9.26 9.05 -2.71
N LEU A 328 -10.28 8.64 -1.96
CA LEU A 328 -10.33 8.78 -0.51
C LEU A 328 -9.93 7.47 0.18
N TYR A 329 -8.86 7.54 0.97
CA TYR A 329 -8.37 6.43 1.79
C TYR A 329 -8.52 6.81 3.26
N LEU A 330 -9.27 6.04 4.05
CA LEU A 330 -9.43 6.24 5.49
C LEU A 330 -8.97 5.00 6.27
N GLU A 331 -8.40 5.24 7.44
CA GLU A 331 -8.36 4.29 8.55
C GLU A 331 -9.48 4.70 9.52
N ALA A 332 -10.31 3.74 9.94
CA ALA A 332 -11.44 4.02 10.82
C ALA A 332 -11.68 2.84 11.77
N ARG A 333 -12.40 3.10 12.85
CA ARG A 333 -12.71 2.09 13.88
C ARG A 333 -14.20 1.81 13.92
N VAL A 334 -14.60 0.57 14.11
CA VAL A 334 -16.02 0.21 14.29
C VAL A 334 -16.46 0.61 15.70
N ILE A 335 -17.33 1.63 15.81
CA ILE A 335 -17.73 2.24 17.09
C ILE A 335 -19.14 1.84 17.55
N ALA A 336 -20.00 1.46 16.61
CA ALA A 336 -21.32 0.89 16.89
C ALA A 336 -21.71 -0.10 15.80
N GLY A 337 -22.74 -0.91 16.05
CA GLY A 337 -23.27 -1.83 15.05
C GLY A 337 -24.59 -2.48 15.44
N ASP A 338 -25.34 -2.82 14.40
CA ASP A 338 -26.48 -3.73 14.44
C ASP A 338 -25.99 -5.11 13.98
N GLU A 339 -26.28 -6.17 14.75
CA GLU A 339 -25.92 -7.54 14.43
C GLU A 339 -27.14 -8.46 14.55
N SER A 340 -27.37 -9.30 13.54
CA SER A 340 -28.37 -10.38 13.60
C SER A 340 -27.68 -11.74 13.51
N PHE A 341 -28.16 -12.70 14.31
CA PHE A 341 -27.72 -14.08 14.18
C PHE A 341 -28.46 -14.78 13.05
N THR A 342 -29.77 -14.57 12.96
CA THR A 342 -30.71 -15.25 12.06
C THR A 342 -30.79 -14.65 10.66
N ASP A 343 -30.67 -13.33 10.51
CA ASP A 343 -30.58 -12.66 9.20
C ASP A 343 -29.36 -11.74 9.11
N PRO A 344 -28.18 -12.26 8.73
CA PRO A 344 -26.97 -11.45 8.63
C PRO A 344 -26.99 -10.39 7.52
N THR A 345 -28.07 -10.27 6.74
CA THR A 345 -28.25 -9.13 5.81
C THR A 345 -28.66 -7.85 6.56
N GLN A 346 -29.17 -7.96 7.78
CA GLN A 346 -29.46 -6.83 8.67
C GLN A 346 -28.22 -6.27 9.38
N ASP A 347 -27.07 -6.95 9.32
CA ASP A 347 -25.84 -6.48 9.95
C ASP A 347 -25.40 -5.13 9.37
N LYS A 348 -25.26 -4.11 10.23
CA LYS A 348 -24.78 -2.76 9.89
C LYS A 348 -23.73 -2.30 10.87
N TYR A 349 -22.81 -1.43 10.42
CA TYR A 349 -21.74 -0.91 11.26
C TYR A 349 -21.60 0.59 11.11
N GLU A 350 -21.32 1.27 12.21
CA GLU A 350 -20.97 2.68 12.25
C GLU A 350 -19.47 2.83 12.57
N PHE A 351 -18.82 3.73 11.85
CA PHE A 351 -17.38 3.95 11.96
C PHE A 351 -17.07 5.31 12.58
N GLY A 352 -15.96 5.37 13.30
CA GLY A 352 -15.45 6.54 14.01
C GLY A 352 -13.93 6.56 14.04
N ASP A 353 -13.36 7.49 14.82
CA ASP A 353 -11.91 7.70 14.95
C ASP A 353 -11.18 7.84 13.59
N TYR A 354 -11.87 8.42 12.60
CA TYR A 354 -11.40 8.51 11.22
C TYR A 354 -10.07 9.23 11.07
N ARG A 355 -9.20 8.64 10.25
CA ARG A 355 -7.90 9.17 9.87
C ARG A 355 -7.71 9.04 8.36
N GLU A 356 -7.65 10.17 7.66
CA GLU A 356 -7.37 10.20 6.22
C GLU A 356 -5.91 9.78 5.94
N ILE A 357 -5.71 8.74 5.13
CA ILE A 357 -4.41 8.24 4.70
C ILE A 357 -4.00 8.99 3.44
N VAL A 358 -3.47 10.20 3.61
CA VAL A 358 -3.07 11.04 2.48
C VAL A 358 -1.80 10.51 1.82
N ASN A 359 -1.81 10.39 0.49
CA ASN A 359 -0.63 10.00 -0.27
C ASN A 359 0.47 11.07 -0.13
N GLN A 360 1.61 10.70 0.46
CA GLN A 360 2.71 11.63 0.76
C GLN A 360 3.25 12.33 -0.50
N ASN A 361 3.14 11.72 -1.69
CA ASN A 361 3.53 12.37 -2.95
C ASN A 361 2.59 13.51 -3.34
N GLU A 362 1.29 13.47 -2.99
CA GLU A 362 0.37 14.59 -3.22
C GLU A 362 0.62 15.74 -2.25
N GLU A 363 0.85 15.46 -0.96
CA GLU A 363 1.22 16.51 -0.01
C GLU A 363 2.59 17.10 -0.36
N LEU A 364 3.57 16.30 -0.79
CA LEU A 364 4.80 16.82 -1.37
C LEU A 364 4.52 17.69 -2.61
N ARG A 365 3.49 17.41 -3.42
CA ARG A 365 3.09 18.23 -4.57
C ARG A 365 2.37 19.52 -4.16
N LYS A 366 1.50 19.50 -3.13
CA LYS A 366 0.84 20.69 -2.56
C LYS A 366 1.83 21.57 -1.82
N ILE A 367 2.76 20.98 -1.06
CA ILE A 367 3.89 21.66 -0.41
C ILE A 367 4.84 22.23 -1.47
N TYR A 368 5.18 21.46 -2.51
CA TYR A 368 5.97 21.95 -3.65
C TYR A 368 5.28 23.14 -4.34
N ASN A 369 3.96 23.07 -4.58
CA ASN A 369 3.20 24.17 -5.17
C ASN A 369 3.09 25.38 -4.23
N ARG A 370 2.91 25.19 -2.90
CA ARG A 370 2.98 26.27 -1.90
C ARG A 370 4.36 26.92 -1.86
N ILE A 371 5.41 26.11 -1.91
CA ILE A 371 6.80 26.57 -2.00
C ILE A 371 7.01 27.32 -3.32
N LEU A 372 6.45 26.86 -4.44
CA LEU A 372 6.52 27.55 -5.73
C LEU A 372 5.81 28.92 -5.67
N SER A 373 4.62 28.97 -5.06
CA SER A 373 3.88 30.22 -4.85
C SER A 373 4.58 31.19 -3.89
N SER A 374 5.19 30.69 -2.81
CA SER A 374 5.97 31.54 -1.88
C SER A 374 7.32 31.98 -2.46
N LEU A 375 7.92 31.18 -3.34
CA LEU A 375 9.09 31.54 -4.15
C LEU A 375 8.76 32.52 -5.28
N GLY A 376 7.49 32.64 -5.68
CA GLY A 376 7.02 33.62 -6.67
C GLY A 376 7.24 35.08 -6.25
N ASN A 377 7.29 35.36 -4.95
CA ASN A 377 7.55 36.70 -4.41
C ASN A 377 9.05 37.04 -4.29
N LYS A 378 9.91 36.51 -5.19
CA LYS A 378 11.36 36.78 -5.18
C LYS A 378 11.83 37.91 -6.11
N GLN A 379 10.92 38.67 -6.71
CA GLN A 379 11.27 39.83 -7.53
C GLN A 379 12.02 40.90 -6.71
N GLU A 380 11.52 41.26 -5.53
CA GLU A 380 12.17 42.22 -4.61
C GLU A 380 13.62 41.85 -4.25
N MET A 381 13.91 40.55 -4.11
CA MET A 381 15.25 40.08 -3.72
C MET A 381 16.25 40.08 -4.89
N ILE A 382 15.75 40.03 -6.12
CA ILE A 382 16.53 40.18 -7.35
C ILE A 382 16.80 41.67 -7.61
N ASP A 383 15.78 42.52 -7.45
CA ASP A 383 15.89 43.97 -7.62
C ASP A 383 16.89 44.59 -6.60
N GLN A 384 16.97 44.06 -5.38
CA GLN A 384 18.00 44.42 -4.39
C GLN A 384 19.41 43.94 -4.77
N LEU A 385 19.52 42.78 -5.45
CA LEU A 385 20.80 42.22 -5.86
C LEU A 385 21.39 42.99 -7.05
N ASP A 386 20.57 43.34 -8.04
CA ASP A 386 20.98 44.19 -9.17
C ASP A 386 21.40 45.59 -8.71
N LYS A 387 20.79 46.13 -7.64
CA LYS A 387 21.22 47.40 -7.05
C LYS A 387 22.63 47.31 -6.44
N LEU A 388 22.90 46.25 -5.65
CA LEU A 388 24.22 46.00 -5.06
C LEU A 388 25.30 45.70 -6.12
N VAL A 389 24.95 45.03 -7.21
CA VAL A 389 25.87 44.77 -8.34
C VAL A 389 26.23 46.07 -9.09
N ASN A 390 25.28 47.00 -9.23
CA ASN A 390 25.56 48.31 -9.85
C ASN A 390 26.43 49.21 -8.94
N GLU A 391 26.17 49.25 -7.64
CA GLU A 391 27.01 49.99 -6.66
C GLU A 391 28.46 49.44 -6.61
N ALA A 392 28.63 48.12 -6.73
CA ALA A 392 29.95 47.49 -6.84
C ALA A 392 30.68 47.85 -8.15
N ASN A 393 29.96 47.94 -9.28
CA ASN A 393 30.53 48.30 -10.59
C ASN A 393 30.98 49.77 -10.65
N GLU A 394 30.25 50.71 -10.06
CA GLU A 394 30.71 52.11 -9.95
C GLU A 394 31.98 52.22 -9.11
N THR A 395 32.06 51.48 -8.00
CA THR A 395 33.23 51.46 -7.11
C THR A 395 34.48 50.94 -7.83
N ALA A 396 34.35 49.87 -8.64
CA ALA A 396 35.44 49.34 -9.45
C ALA A 396 35.86 50.30 -10.59
N SER A 397 34.92 51.05 -11.17
CA SER A 397 35.19 52.05 -12.22
C SER A 397 36.01 53.24 -11.69
N ASN A 398 35.76 53.68 -10.45
CA ASN A 398 36.52 54.76 -9.82
C ASN A 398 37.96 54.34 -9.48
N ALA A 399 38.16 53.13 -8.96
CA ALA A 399 39.51 52.59 -8.70
C ALA A 399 40.38 52.51 -9.98
N LYS A 400 39.76 52.25 -11.14
CA LYS A 400 40.46 52.27 -12.44
C LYS A 400 40.93 53.68 -12.83
N LYS A 401 40.10 54.71 -12.61
CA LYS A 401 40.49 56.12 -12.88
C LYS A 401 41.63 56.60 -11.99
N GLU A 402 41.64 56.20 -10.71
CA GLU A 402 42.76 56.52 -9.80
C GLU A 402 44.06 55.81 -10.22
N SER A 403 43.97 54.56 -10.70
CA SER A 403 45.13 53.84 -11.25
C SER A 403 45.67 54.46 -12.55
N GLU A 404 44.81 55.01 -13.41
CA GLU A 404 45.22 55.71 -14.63
C GLU A 404 45.90 57.05 -14.30
N ALA A 405 45.44 57.77 -13.28
CA ALA A 405 46.10 58.97 -12.78
C ALA A 405 47.48 58.69 -12.14
N ALA A 406 47.62 57.60 -11.37
CA ALA A 406 48.89 57.18 -10.78
C ALA A 406 49.94 56.81 -11.86
N LYS A 407 49.50 56.17 -12.96
CA LYS A 407 50.37 55.83 -14.09
C LYS A 407 50.92 57.08 -14.80
N ALA A 408 50.06 58.07 -15.07
CA ALA A 408 50.49 59.33 -15.69
C ALA A 408 51.49 60.14 -14.82
N LEU A 409 51.41 60.01 -13.49
CA LEU A 409 52.37 60.63 -12.58
C LEU A 409 53.73 59.91 -12.60
N ALA A 410 53.73 58.57 -12.65
CA ALA A 410 54.95 57.77 -12.75
C ALA A 410 55.72 58.02 -14.05
N GLU A 411 55.01 58.13 -15.18
CA GLU A 411 55.61 58.42 -16.50
C GLU A 411 56.31 59.80 -16.52
N LYS A 412 55.71 60.84 -15.89
CA LYS A 412 56.36 62.16 -15.71
C LYS A 412 57.60 62.13 -14.82
N VAL A 413 57.63 61.28 -13.79
CA VAL A 413 58.83 61.11 -12.93
C VAL A 413 59.96 60.45 -13.71
N GLN A 414 59.65 59.48 -14.57
CA GLN A 414 60.63 58.80 -15.40
C GLN A 414 61.23 59.72 -16.50
N GLU A 415 60.44 60.64 -17.04
CA GLU A 415 60.89 61.66 -18.00
C GLU A 415 61.85 62.68 -17.35
N ASN A 416 61.58 63.12 -16.12
CA ASN A 416 62.48 64.01 -15.37
C ASN A 416 63.83 63.36 -15.04
N ILE A 417 63.88 62.05 -14.80
CA ILE A 417 65.13 61.32 -14.55
C ILE A 417 65.99 61.26 -15.82
N LYS A 418 65.38 61.09 -17.01
CA LYS A 418 66.10 61.12 -18.30
C LYS A 418 66.70 62.49 -18.65
N ASN A 419 66.12 63.59 -18.17
CA ASN A 419 66.55 64.95 -18.48
C ASN A 419 67.71 65.48 -17.60
N ASN A 420 68.25 64.66 -16.69
CA ASN A 420 69.23 65.10 -15.68
C ASN A 420 70.58 64.35 -15.72
N THR A 421 70.86 63.60 -16.78
CA THR A 421 72.17 62.94 -17.00
C THR A 421 73.25 63.92 -17.47
N VAL A 422 74.50 63.63 -17.09
CA VAL A 422 75.70 64.45 -17.38
C VAL A 422 76.53 63.73 -18.45
N GLU A 423 76.94 64.43 -19.52
CA GLU A 423 77.75 63.83 -20.59
C GLU A 423 79.24 64.09 -20.36
N ILE A 424 80.06 63.03 -20.39
CA ILE A 424 81.53 63.08 -20.31
C ILE A 424 82.11 62.80 -21.70
N ILE A 425 82.91 63.74 -22.22
CA ILE A 425 83.56 63.64 -23.53
C ILE A 425 85.08 63.52 -23.31
N GLU A 426 85.73 62.49 -23.88
CA GLU A 426 87.19 62.32 -23.84
C GLU A 426 87.82 62.72 -25.18
N SER A 427 88.66 63.77 -25.20
CA SER A 427 89.29 64.27 -26.41
C SER A 427 90.57 65.07 -26.14
N LYS A 428 91.48 65.14 -27.11
CA LYS A 428 92.71 65.96 -27.00
C LYS A 428 92.46 67.47 -27.13
N ASN A 429 91.41 67.86 -27.83
CA ASN A 429 91.03 69.26 -28.04
C ASN A 429 89.70 69.54 -27.31
N PRO A 430 89.45 70.79 -26.86
CA PRO A 430 88.19 71.15 -26.22
C PRO A 430 87.00 70.89 -27.16
N PRO A 431 85.92 70.23 -26.70
CA PRO A 431 84.69 70.12 -27.48
C PRO A 431 84.05 71.51 -27.70
N THR A 432 83.51 71.76 -28.89
CA THR A 432 82.95 73.07 -29.30
C THR A 432 81.47 73.03 -29.68
N THR A 433 80.85 71.85 -29.71
CA THR A 433 79.44 71.63 -30.05
C THR A 433 78.80 70.70 -29.02
N GLY A 434 77.47 70.78 -28.84
CA GLY A 434 76.73 69.96 -27.88
C GLY A 434 76.87 70.36 -26.39
N LEU A 435 77.54 71.48 -26.10
CA LEU A 435 77.87 71.90 -24.73
C LEU A 435 76.64 72.39 -23.95
N LYS A 436 76.47 71.89 -22.72
CA LYS A 436 75.41 72.28 -21.77
C LYS A 436 76.06 72.84 -20.50
N PRO A 437 75.76 74.08 -20.06
CA PRO A 437 76.35 74.67 -18.86
C PRO A 437 76.18 73.78 -17.63
N PHE A 438 77.26 73.55 -16.89
CA PHE A 438 77.36 72.70 -15.70
C PHE A 438 76.90 71.24 -15.88
N LYS A 439 76.72 70.79 -17.14
CA LYS A 439 76.25 69.43 -17.50
C LYS A 439 77.09 68.71 -18.56
N THR A 440 78.13 69.35 -19.08
CA THR A 440 79.13 68.72 -19.94
C THR A 440 80.49 68.73 -19.26
N LEU A 441 81.09 67.55 -19.13
CA LEU A 441 82.43 67.33 -18.62
C LEU A 441 83.35 66.94 -19.78
N TRP A 442 84.55 67.51 -19.83
CA TRP A 442 85.59 67.16 -20.78
C TRP A 442 86.78 66.55 -20.04
N ARG A 443 87.19 65.36 -20.46
CA ARG A 443 88.44 64.74 -20.02
C ARG A 443 89.54 65.09 -21.01
N ASP A 444 90.33 66.07 -20.62
CA ASP A 444 91.45 66.61 -21.40
C ASP A 444 92.64 65.65 -21.38
N ILE A 445 92.83 64.95 -22.49
CA ILE A 445 93.94 63.99 -22.71
C ILE A 445 95.05 64.57 -23.59
N SER A 446 95.13 65.90 -23.74
CA SER A 446 96.18 66.58 -24.54
C SER A 446 97.60 66.19 -24.10
N ASN A 447 97.82 66.04 -22.79
CA ASN A 447 99.11 65.70 -22.17
C ASN A 447 99.29 64.19 -21.86
N GLY A 448 98.42 63.32 -22.40
CA GLY A 448 98.45 61.88 -22.13
C GLY A 448 97.38 61.40 -21.14
N LYS A 449 97.45 60.13 -20.71
CA LYS A 449 96.52 59.53 -19.73
C LYS A 449 97.23 59.30 -18.39
N PRO A 450 96.56 59.53 -17.24
CA PRO A 450 95.17 59.95 -17.10
C PRO A 450 94.96 61.44 -17.40
N GLY A 451 93.97 61.75 -18.25
CA GLY A 451 93.63 63.12 -18.60
C GLY A 451 92.88 63.87 -17.49
N ILE A 452 93.04 65.20 -17.46
CA ILE A 452 92.49 66.09 -16.44
C ILE A 452 90.99 66.34 -16.72
N LEU A 453 90.12 66.20 -15.71
CA LEU A 453 88.71 66.54 -15.84
C LEU A 453 88.50 68.05 -15.76
N LYS A 454 87.74 68.59 -16.73
CA LYS A 454 87.29 69.98 -16.80
C LYS A 454 85.77 70.04 -16.99
N ILE A 455 85.10 71.03 -16.39
CA ILE A 455 83.65 71.24 -16.53
C ILE A 455 83.36 72.49 -17.38
N TRP A 456 82.32 72.44 -18.22
CA TRP A 456 81.87 73.59 -19.00
C TRP A 456 80.93 74.46 -18.17
N THR A 457 81.31 75.71 -17.89
CA THR A 457 80.53 76.64 -17.06
C THR A 457 79.48 77.44 -17.84
N GLY A 458 79.41 77.22 -19.16
CA GLY A 458 78.61 78.04 -20.09
C GLY A 458 79.43 79.12 -20.81
N THR A 459 80.60 79.48 -20.30
CA THR A 459 81.52 80.46 -20.91
C THR A 459 82.97 79.96 -21.01
N ALA A 460 83.41 79.06 -20.13
CA ALA A 460 84.77 78.51 -20.12
C ALA A 460 84.83 77.05 -19.63
N TRP A 461 85.99 76.42 -19.80
CA TRP A 461 86.33 75.09 -19.27
C TRP A 461 87.20 75.22 -18.01
N GLU A 462 86.77 74.66 -16.88
CA GLU A 462 87.40 74.86 -15.57
C GLU A 462 87.82 73.52 -14.93
N SER A 463 89.02 73.45 -14.32
CA SER A 463 89.64 72.20 -13.82
C SER A 463 89.08 71.76 -12.47
N VAL A 464 88.89 70.46 -12.26
CA VAL A 464 88.05 69.95 -11.15
C VAL A 464 88.80 69.46 -9.90
N VAL A 465 90.14 69.27 -9.93
CA VAL A 465 90.91 68.76 -8.75
C VAL A 465 92.33 69.37 -8.64
N PRO A 466 92.89 69.63 -7.42
CA PRO A 466 94.26 70.10 -7.22
C PRO A 466 95.37 69.04 -7.36
N ASP A 467 96.59 69.53 -7.59
CA ASP A 467 97.85 68.79 -7.75
C ASP A 467 98.53 68.44 -6.40
N VAL A 468 99.13 67.25 -6.29
CA VAL A 468 100.25 66.92 -5.36
C VAL A 468 101.02 65.69 -5.87
N GLU A 469 101.96 65.91 -6.79
CA GLU A 469 102.97 64.92 -7.18
C GLU A 469 104.04 64.71 -6.08
N SER A 470 103.78 63.90 -5.03
CA SER A 470 104.81 63.59 -4.02
C SER A 470 104.62 62.33 -3.12
N VAL A 471 104.34 61.14 -3.67
CA VAL A 471 104.78 59.87 -3.03
C VAL A 471 105.28 58.87 -4.07
N LYS A 472 106.59 58.60 -4.08
CA LYS A 472 107.19 57.51 -4.85
C LYS A 472 107.86 56.51 -3.90
N LYS A 473 107.67 55.22 -4.21
CA LYS A 473 108.62 54.12 -3.93
C LYS A 473 108.64 53.48 -2.53
N GLU A 474 107.51 53.47 -1.81
CA GLU A 474 107.28 52.55 -0.67
C GLU A 474 105.98 51.73 -0.83
N THR A 475 104.99 52.25 -1.56
CA THR A 475 103.66 51.62 -1.76
C THR A 475 103.65 50.34 -2.60
N LEU A 476 104.66 50.11 -3.45
CA LEU A 476 104.66 49.03 -4.45
C LEU A 476 104.82 47.63 -3.85
N ASP A 477 105.55 47.49 -2.74
CA ASP A 477 105.78 46.19 -2.09
C ASP A 477 104.60 45.77 -1.21
N GLN A 478 103.87 46.73 -0.63
CA GLN A 478 102.62 46.45 0.10
C GLN A 478 101.50 46.03 -0.86
N VAL A 479 101.35 46.72 -2.00
CA VAL A 479 100.34 46.38 -3.02
C VAL A 479 100.48 44.96 -3.56
N ASN A 480 101.71 44.45 -3.77
CA ASN A 480 101.91 43.06 -4.20
C ASN A 480 101.46 42.03 -3.15
N LYS A 481 101.54 42.36 -1.86
CA LYS A 481 101.08 41.49 -0.76
C LYS A 481 99.56 41.49 -0.64
N ASP A 482 98.94 42.64 -0.82
CA ASP A 482 97.49 42.80 -0.80
C ASP A 482 96.86 42.15 -2.05
N ILE A 483 97.53 42.17 -3.20
CA ILE A 483 97.08 41.50 -4.45
C ILE A 483 96.95 39.97 -4.27
N GLU A 484 97.96 39.26 -3.76
CA GLU A 484 97.84 37.79 -3.60
C GLU A 484 96.83 37.39 -2.52
N THR A 485 96.66 38.23 -1.48
CA THR A 485 95.61 38.01 -0.46
C THR A 485 94.21 38.19 -1.07
N THR A 486 94.00 39.28 -1.82
CA THR A 486 92.74 39.59 -2.53
C THR A 486 92.41 38.52 -3.57
N LYS A 487 93.41 38.01 -4.29
CA LYS A 487 93.27 36.95 -5.31
C LYS A 487 92.80 35.62 -4.70
N THR A 488 93.19 35.34 -3.46
CA THR A 488 92.75 34.15 -2.73
C THR A 488 91.28 34.30 -2.29
N GLU A 489 90.91 35.44 -1.71
CA GLU A 489 89.50 35.74 -1.37
C GLU A 489 88.60 35.82 -2.61
N LEU A 490 89.10 36.36 -3.73
CA LEU A 490 88.36 36.46 -4.98
C LEU A 490 88.08 35.07 -5.56
N ASN A 491 89.05 34.16 -5.58
CA ASN A 491 88.82 32.77 -6.01
C ASN A 491 87.79 32.06 -5.11
N GLN A 492 87.81 32.31 -3.79
CA GLN A 492 86.85 31.73 -2.87
C GLN A 492 85.43 32.29 -3.09
N LYS A 493 85.27 33.61 -3.27
CA LYS A 493 84.01 34.25 -3.64
C LYS A 493 83.49 33.84 -5.02
N VAL A 494 84.37 33.62 -6.00
CA VAL A 494 83.99 33.08 -7.31
C VAL A 494 83.47 31.65 -7.18
N GLN A 495 84.12 30.80 -6.37
CA GLN A 495 83.64 29.44 -6.10
C GLN A 495 82.27 29.44 -5.39
N GLU A 496 82.06 30.34 -4.43
CA GLU A 496 80.77 30.53 -3.74
C GLU A 496 79.68 31.06 -4.68
N ALA A 497 79.99 32.03 -5.54
CA ALA A 497 79.08 32.55 -6.55
C ALA A 497 78.72 31.47 -7.60
N GLN A 498 79.68 30.65 -7.99
CA GLN A 498 79.47 29.54 -8.94
C GLN A 498 78.59 28.44 -8.31
N ASN A 499 78.79 28.13 -7.03
CA ASN A 499 77.92 27.23 -6.26
C ASN A 499 76.51 27.83 -6.06
N GLN A 500 76.38 29.14 -5.81
CA GLN A 500 75.07 29.81 -5.77
C GLN A 500 74.37 29.77 -7.14
N ALA A 501 75.08 30.02 -8.24
CA ALA A 501 74.52 29.93 -9.58
C ALA A 501 74.04 28.52 -9.92
N THR A 502 74.80 27.47 -9.56
CA THR A 502 74.35 26.07 -9.71
C THR A 502 73.14 25.75 -8.82
N GLY A 503 73.11 26.25 -7.57
CA GLY A 503 71.96 26.09 -6.67
C GLY A 503 70.70 26.82 -7.17
N GLN A 504 70.84 28.02 -7.75
CA GLN A 504 69.74 28.74 -8.40
C GLN A 504 69.28 28.03 -9.67
N PHE A 505 70.20 27.50 -10.49
CA PHE A 505 69.86 26.73 -11.68
C PHE A 505 69.03 25.49 -11.33
N ASN A 506 69.40 24.75 -10.27
CA ASN A 506 68.61 23.62 -9.78
C ASN A 506 67.24 24.05 -9.25
N LYS A 507 67.13 25.14 -8.48
CA LYS A 507 65.83 25.68 -8.03
C LYS A 507 64.95 26.14 -9.20
N VAL A 508 65.54 26.70 -10.26
CA VAL A 508 64.83 27.06 -11.50
C VAL A 508 64.38 25.81 -12.25
N GLN A 509 65.20 24.75 -12.31
CA GLN A 509 64.85 23.46 -12.92
C GLN A 509 63.71 22.76 -12.15
N GLU A 510 63.75 22.74 -10.82
CA GLU A 510 62.66 22.22 -9.97
C GLU A 510 61.39 23.07 -10.11
N GLY A 511 61.51 24.40 -10.20
CA GLY A 511 60.41 25.31 -10.50
C GLY A 511 59.77 25.03 -11.87
N LEU A 512 60.58 24.83 -12.92
CA LEU A 512 60.14 24.43 -14.25
C LEU A 512 59.48 23.04 -14.26
N GLN A 513 59.96 22.07 -13.48
CA GLN A 513 59.27 20.79 -13.29
C GLN A 513 57.95 20.94 -12.53
N GLY A 514 57.88 21.85 -11.55
CA GLY A 514 56.64 22.21 -10.86
C GLY A 514 55.62 22.86 -11.78
N VAL A 515 56.05 23.78 -12.64
CA VAL A 515 55.22 24.39 -13.69
C VAL A 515 54.78 23.33 -14.71
N SER A 516 55.67 22.45 -15.16
CA SER A 516 55.32 21.35 -16.08
C SER A 516 54.28 20.39 -15.47
N ARG A 517 54.43 19.99 -14.19
CA ARG A 517 53.39 19.22 -13.48
C ARG A 517 52.08 19.99 -13.34
N THR A 518 52.14 21.31 -13.17
CA THR A 518 50.95 22.17 -13.09
C THR A 518 50.24 22.24 -14.44
N ILE A 519 50.99 22.35 -15.54
CA ILE A 519 50.47 22.29 -16.92
C ILE A 519 49.81 20.93 -17.16
N SER A 520 50.47 19.80 -16.86
CA SER A 520 49.84 18.48 -17.03
C SER A 520 48.63 18.25 -16.12
N ASN A 521 48.57 18.87 -14.95
CA ASN A 521 47.37 18.88 -14.11
C ASN A 521 46.24 19.75 -14.70
N ILE A 522 46.57 20.79 -15.46
CA ILE A 522 45.59 21.61 -16.20
C ILE A 522 45.10 20.83 -17.45
N GLU A 523 46.01 20.22 -18.22
CA GLU A 523 45.67 19.36 -19.36
C GLU A 523 44.76 18.19 -18.96
N ASN A 524 45.07 17.51 -17.85
CA ASN A 524 44.23 16.44 -17.30
C ASN A 524 42.84 16.96 -16.86
N LYS A 525 42.77 18.14 -16.23
CA LYS A 525 41.49 18.78 -15.88
C LYS A 525 40.70 19.20 -17.11
N GLN A 526 41.37 19.65 -18.17
CA GLN A 526 40.74 20.00 -19.44
C GLN A 526 40.17 18.76 -20.15
N GLY A 527 40.91 17.65 -20.16
CA GLY A 527 40.40 16.35 -20.63
C GLY A 527 39.26 15.76 -19.78
N GLU A 528 39.17 16.11 -18.48
CA GLU A 528 37.98 15.83 -17.67
C GLU A 528 36.79 16.75 -18.02
N ILE A 529 37.04 18.02 -18.33
CA ILE A 529 36.01 18.98 -18.75
C ILE A 529 35.42 18.55 -20.08
N ASP A 530 36.24 18.22 -21.08
CA ASP A 530 35.77 17.73 -22.39
C ASP A 530 34.88 16.48 -22.23
N LYS A 531 35.30 15.49 -21.42
CA LYS A 531 34.47 14.31 -21.11
C LYS A 531 33.14 14.65 -20.45
N LYS A 532 33.09 15.68 -19.60
CA LYS A 532 31.85 16.16 -18.97
C LYS A 532 30.98 16.92 -19.97
N VAL A 533 31.55 17.70 -20.88
CA VAL A 533 30.84 18.42 -21.95
C VAL A 533 30.24 17.43 -22.96
N THR A 534 31.02 16.48 -23.49
CA THR A 534 30.50 15.45 -24.42
C THR A 534 29.41 14.60 -23.77
N LYS A 535 29.51 14.32 -22.46
CA LYS A 535 28.44 13.63 -21.74
C LYS A 535 27.19 14.51 -21.58
N PHE A 536 27.35 15.81 -21.32
CA PHE A 536 26.22 16.75 -21.28
C PHE A 536 25.51 16.87 -22.63
N GLU A 537 26.23 16.83 -23.75
CA GLU A 537 25.67 16.79 -25.11
C GLU A 537 24.89 15.48 -25.38
N GLN A 538 25.43 14.33 -24.96
CA GLN A 538 24.74 13.04 -25.04
C GLN A 538 23.48 13.00 -24.16
N ASP A 539 23.55 13.50 -22.94
CA ASP A 539 22.40 13.56 -22.02
C ASP A 539 21.33 14.54 -22.57
N SER A 540 21.72 15.72 -23.08
CA SER A 540 20.82 16.72 -23.68
C SER A 540 20.10 16.18 -24.93
N SER A 541 20.81 15.48 -25.82
CA SER A 541 20.18 14.84 -26.98
C SER A 541 19.22 13.71 -26.58
N GLY A 542 19.54 12.94 -25.53
CA GLY A 542 18.62 11.97 -24.92
C GLY A 542 17.35 12.60 -24.34
N PHE A 543 17.46 13.77 -23.70
CA PHE A 543 16.30 14.55 -23.25
C PHE A 543 15.43 15.02 -24.42
N LYS A 544 16.04 15.51 -25.52
CA LYS A 544 15.31 15.93 -26.73
C LYS A 544 14.47 14.79 -27.32
N THR A 545 15.06 13.62 -27.55
CA THR A 545 14.32 12.45 -28.06
C THR A 545 13.24 11.97 -27.09
N SER A 546 13.45 12.11 -25.78
CA SER A 546 12.45 11.79 -24.76
C SER A 546 11.24 12.73 -24.83
N ILE A 547 11.47 14.04 -25.01
CA ILE A 547 10.41 15.04 -25.20
C ILE A 547 9.63 14.78 -26.49
N GLU A 548 10.33 14.54 -27.61
CA GLU A 548 9.69 14.21 -28.90
C GLU A 548 8.80 12.95 -28.81
N SER A 549 9.24 11.92 -28.06
CA SER A 549 8.44 10.71 -27.82
C SER A 549 7.21 10.97 -26.94
N LEU A 550 7.31 11.85 -25.94
CA LEU A 550 6.20 12.22 -25.08
C LEU A 550 5.14 13.02 -25.85
N THR A 551 5.55 14.04 -26.62
CA THR A 551 4.63 14.83 -27.46
C THR A 551 3.87 13.96 -28.47
N LYS A 552 4.53 12.95 -29.05
CA LYS A 552 3.85 12.00 -29.96
C LYS A 552 2.80 11.14 -29.24
N LYS A 553 3.13 10.62 -28.05
CA LYS A 553 2.18 9.82 -27.25
C LYS A 553 0.98 10.63 -26.79
N ASP A 554 1.16 11.93 -26.52
CA ASP A 554 0.09 12.84 -26.12
C ASP A 554 -0.97 13.00 -27.23
N GLY A 555 -0.53 13.14 -28.48
CA GLY A 555 -1.43 13.10 -29.65
C GLY A 555 -2.18 11.78 -29.78
N GLU A 556 -1.49 10.64 -29.65
CA GLU A 556 -2.12 9.31 -29.68
C GLU A 556 -3.12 9.07 -28.53
N ILE A 557 -2.99 9.80 -27.41
CA ILE A 557 -3.95 9.78 -26.30
C ILE A 557 -5.18 10.63 -26.63
N SER A 558 -4.98 11.85 -27.18
CA SER A 558 -6.08 12.72 -27.61
C SER A 558 -6.96 12.06 -28.67
N ASP A 559 -6.38 11.42 -29.69
CA ASP A 559 -7.13 10.71 -30.74
C ASP A 559 -8.00 9.57 -30.18
N LYS A 560 -7.46 8.81 -29.22
CA LYS A 560 -8.20 7.74 -28.52
C LYS A 560 -9.32 8.31 -27.66
N LEU A 561 -9.11 9.46 -27.03
CA LEU A 561 -10.10 10.10 -26.19
C LEU A 561 -11.28 10.63 -27.03
N SER A 562 -11.02 11.26 -28.18
CA SER A 562 -12.06 11.62 -29.15
C SER A 562 -12.81 10.40 -29.68
N THR A 563 -12.14 9.26 -29.84
CA THR A 563 -12.79 8.00 -30.21
C THR A 563 -13.71 7.48 -29.10
N VAL A 564 -13.34 7.65 -27.83
CA VAL A 564 -14.20 7.32 -26.68
C VAL A 564 -15.43 8.24 -26.64
N GLU A 565 -15.27 9.55 -26.82
CA GLU A 565 -16.39 10.52 -26.86
C GLU A 565 -17.40 10.20 -27.99
N LEU A 566 -16.92 9.83 -29.19
CA LEU A 566 -17.80 9.37 -30.28
C LEU A 566 -18.53 8.05 -29.96
N THR A 567 -17.84 7.11 -29.31
CA THR A 567 -18.42 5.83 -28.88
C THR A 567 -19.47 6.03 -27.78
N VAL A 568 -19.23 6.99 -26.88
CA VAL A 568 -20.13 7.39 -25.81
C VAL A 568 -21.46 7.88 -26.39
N GLU A 569 -21.41 8.78 -27.37
CA GLU A 569 -22.61 9.36 -27.97
C GLU A 569 -23.42 8.33 -28.79
N GLY A 570 -22.75 7.44 -29.53
CA GLY A 570 -23.41 6.31 -30.19
C GLY A 570 -24.09 5.35 -29.22
N THR A 571 -23.51 5.16 -28.03
CA THR A 571 -24.09 4.30 -26.98
C THR A 571 -25.30 4.95 -26.33
N LYS A 572 -25.27 6.26 -26.03
CA LYS A 572 -26.45 7.01 -25.54
C LYS A 572 -27.63 6.86 -26.50
N LYS A 573 -27.42 7.09 -27.79
CA LYS A 573 -28.47 6.94 -28.81
C LYS A 573 -29.09 5.55 -28.79
N THR A 574 -28.25 4.51 -28.71
CA THR A 574 -28.71 3.11 -28.60
C THR A 574 -29.57 2.89 -27.34
N ILE A 575 -29.21 3.50 -26.21
CA ILE A 575 -30.00 3.42 -24.97
C ILE A 575 -31.38 4.08 -25.16
N SER A 576 -31.45 5.25 -25.81
CA SER A 576 -32.71 5.94 -26.11
C SER A 576 -33.62 5.13 -27.05
N ASP A 577 -33.06 4.49 -28.08
CA ASP A 577 -33.82 3.62 -28.98
C ASP A 577 -34.46 2.44 -28.20
N VAL A 578 -33.70 1.81 -27.29
CA VAL A 578 -34.22 0.72 -26.45
C VAL A 578 -35.22 1.23 -25.39
N GLN A 579 -35.04 2.43 -24.84
CA GLN A 579 -36.03 3.06 -23.95
C GLN A 579 -37.38 3.24 -24.63
N GLN A 580 -37.41 3.72 -25.87
CA GLN A 580 -38.64 3.85 -26.67
C GLN A 580 -39.33 2.49 -26.82
N THR A 581 -38.62 1.46 -27.30
CA THR A 581 -39.15 0.10 -27.45
C THR A 581 -39.67 -0.47 -26.13
N THR A 582 -39.00 -0.16 -25.01
CA THR A 582 -39.40 -0.61 -23.66
C THR A 582 -40.69 0.08 -23.19
N GLY A 583 -40.89 1.35 -23.55
CA GLY A 583 -42.13 2.09 -23.32
C GLY A 583 -43.31 1.52 -24.11
N GLU A 584 -43.10 1.22 -25.40
CA GLU A 584 -44.11 0.60 -26.28
C GLU A 584 -44.54 -0.79 -25.73
N LEU A 585 -43.57 -1.64 -25.36
CA LEU A 585 -43.84 -2.95 -24.75
C LEU A 585 -44.65 -2.87 -23.43
N LYS A 586 -44.39 -1.83 -22.62
CA LYS A 586 -45.12 -1.56 -21.36
C LYS A 586 -46.57 -1.17 -21.59
N GLN A 587 -46.84 -0.41 -22.66
CA GLN A 587 -48.20 -0.11 -23.09
C GLN A 587 -48.91 -1.39 -23.57
N THR A 588 -48.30 -2.14 -24.50
CA THR A 588 -48.89 -3.37 -25.04
C THR A 588 -49.19 -4.42 -23.96
N THR A 589 -48.31 -4.62 -22.97
CA THR A 589 -48.60 -5.54 -21.86
C THR A 589 -49.76 -5.06 -20.97
N THR A 590 -49.94 -3.76 -20.80
CA THR A 590 -51.09 -3.21 -20.07
C THR A 590 -52.39 -3.43 -20.84
N GLU A 591 -52.39 -3.17 -22.15
CA GLU A 591 -53.54 -3.40 -23.05
C GLU A 591 -53.95 -4.88 -23.09
N ILE A 592 -52.99 -5.82 -23.17
CA ILE A 592 -53.27 -7.27 -23.12
C ILE A 592 -53.92 -7.66 -21.79
N LYS A 593 -53.42 -7.13 -20.64
CA LYS A 593 -54.00 -7.43 -19.33
C LYS A 593 -55.43 -6.91 -19.20
N GLU A 594 -55.70 -5.70 -19.69
CA GLU A 594 -57.07 -5.17 -19.73
C GLU A 594 -58.01 -6.01 -20.61
N GLN A 595 -57.54 -6.47 -21.78
CA GLN A 595 -58.37 -7.31 -22.65
C GLN A 595 -58.63 -8.69 -22.03
N ALA A 596 -57.64 -9.28 -21.35
CA ALA A 596 -57.81 -10.52 -20.61
C ALA A 596 -58.89 -10.41 -19.51
N GLY A 597 -58.85 -9.34 -18.70
CA GLY A 597 -59.88 -9.06 -17.70
C GLY A 597 -61.28 -8.89 -18.31
N LYS A 598 -61.41 -8.08 -19.37
CA LYS A 598 -62.67 -7.85 -20.11
C LYS A 598 -63.24 -9.13 -20.73
N ILE A 599 -62.41 -10.10 -21.10
CA ILE A 599 -62.87 -11.42 -21.58
C ILE A 599 -63.39 -12.26 -20.42
N THR A 600 -62.69 -12.29 -19.27
CA THR A 600 -63.13 -12.99 -18.06
C THR A 600 -64.50 -12.51 -17.59
N GLU A 601 -64.70 -11.20 -17.46
CA GLU A 601 -65.99 -10.61 -17.07
C GLU A 601 -67.14 -11.01 -18.01
N LYS A 602 -66.89 -10.94 -19.34
CA LYS A 602 -67.87 -11.35 -20.34
C LYS A 602 -68.20 -12.83 -20.25
N LEU A 603 -67.22 -13.69 -20.02
CA LEU A 603 -67.45 -15.14 -19.91
C LEU A 603 -68.26 -15.48 -18.66
N THR A 604 -67.92 -14.90 -17.51
CA THR A 604 -68.69 -15.04 -16.26
C THR A 604 -70.14 -14.58 -16.42
N SER A 605 -70.37 -13.49 -17.17
CA SER A 605 -71.71 -13.00 -17.51
C SER A 605 -72.49 -13.96 -18.42
N VAL A 606 -71.83 -14.53 -19.45
CA VAL A 606 -72.42 -15.56 -20.33
C VAL A 606 -72.76 -16.83 -19.54
N GLU A 607 -71.86 -17.31 -18.69
CA GLU A 607 -72.12 -18.47 -17.83
C GLU A 607 -73.30 -18.20 -16.90
N THR A 608 -73.33 -17.05 -16.22
CA THR A 608 -74.43 -16.69 -15.31
C THR A 608 -75.77 -16.69 -16.05
N LYS A 609 -75.79 -16.24 -17.31
CA LYS A 609 -76.99 -16.28 -18.16
C LYS A 609 -77.40 -17.72 -18.51
N VAL A 610 -76.47 -18.56 -18.98
CA VAL A 610 -76.71 -19.98 -19.30
C VAL A 610 -77.15 -20.78 -18.06
N ASN A 611 -76.57 -20.50 -16.89
CA ASN A 611 -76.91 -21.16 -15.64
C ASN A 611 -78.24 -20.70 -15.04
N ASN A 612 -78.73 -19.50 -15.36
CA ASN A 612 -80.01 -18.99 -14.86
C ASN A 612 -81.22 -19.45 -15.71
N ASP A 613 -81.03 -19.91 -16.94
CA ASP A 613 -82.06 -20.56 -17.76
C ASP A 613 -82.42 -22.00 -17.29
N LYS A 614 -82.12 -22.35 -16.03
CA LYS A 614 -82.35 -23.69 -15.41
C LYS A 614 -83.81 -24.07 -15.19
N ALA A 615 -84.78 -23.25 -15.61
CA ALA A 615 -86.21 -23.54 -15.50
C ALA A 615 -86.71 -24.49 -16.62
N GLY A 616 -86.26 -25.75 -16.59
CA GLY A 616 -87.00 -26.86 -17.22
C GLY A 616 -86.55 -27.36 -18.61
N GLY A 617 -85.31 -27.14 -19.04
CA GLY A 617 -84.86 -27.56 -20.39
C GLY A 617 -83.47 -28.20 -20.54
N ARG A 618 -82.75 -28.51 -19.45
CA ARG A 618 -81.40 -29.13 -19.56
C ARG A 618 -81.46 -30.62 -19.85
N ASN A 619 -80.68 -31.08 -20.82
CA ASN A 619 -80.47 -32.52 -21.04
C ASN A 619 -79.65 -33.10 -19.88
N LEU A 620 -80.12 -34.22 -19.33
CA LEU A 620 -79.51 -34.91 -18.18
C LEU A 620 -78.61 -36.08 -18.58
N LEU A 621 -78.50 -36.42 -19.87
CA LEU A 621 -77.69 -37.56 -20.34
C LEU A 621 -76.28 -37.11 -20.75
N LEU A 622 -75.26 -37.75 -20.17
CA LEU A 622 -73.89 -37.67 -20.65
C LEU A 622 -73.74 -38.41 -21.99
N ASP A 623 -72.79 -37.98 -22.82
CA ASP A 623 -72.41 -38.61 -24.11
C ASP A 623 -73.58 -38.91 -25.07
N SER A 624 -74.60 -38.04 -25.07
CA SER A 624 -75.91 -38.38 -25.60
C SER A 624 -76.10 -38.11 -27.11
N ASN A 625 -75.12 -37.48 -27.77
CA ASN A 625 -75.06 -37.27 -29.24
C ASN A 625 -73.97 -38.13 -29.89
N ILE A 626 -73.86 -39.37 -29.43
CA ILE A 626 -73.09 -40.40 -30.10
C ILE A 626 -74.05 -41.19 -30.98
N LYS A 627 -73.77 -41.24 -32.28
CA LYS A 627 -74.53 -42.03 -33.23
C LYS A 627 -74.23 -43.52 -33.06
N TYR A 628 -75.27 -44.32 -32.88
CA TYR A 628 -75.19 -45.78 -32.80
C TYR A 628 -75.94 -46.42 -33.96
N GLU A 629 -75.34 -47.43 -34.59
CA GLU A 629 -76.02 -48.35 -35.50
C GLU A 629 -75.76 -49.78 -35.01
N LYS A 630 -76.76 -50.41 -34.38
CA LYS A 630 -76.60 -51.70 -33.68
C LYS A 630 -77.75 -52.67 -33.99
N THR A 631 -77.43 -53.95 -33.99
CA THR A 631 -78.40 -55.07 -34.02
C THR A 631 -78.64 -55.68 -32.64
N ASP A 632 -77.93 -55.20 -31.62
CA ASP A 632 -78.04 -55.68 -30.24
C ASP A 632 -79.39 -55.28 -29.61
N TYR A 633 -79.89 -56.12 -28.70
CA TYR A 633 -81.10 -55.83 -27.94
C TYR A 633 -80.92 -54.61 -27.02
N LEU A 634 -79.80 -54.53 -26.30
CA LEU A 634 -79.38 -53.33 -25.56
C LEU A 634 -78.61 -52.41 -26.52
N ILE A 635 -79.19 -51.27 -26.88
CA ILE A 635 -78.55 -50.30 -27.77
C ILE A 635 -77.45 -49.55 -27.00
N ASN A 636 -77.80 -48.95 -25.85
CA ASN A 636 -76.82 -48.31 -24.98
C ASN A 636 -77.34 -48.17 -23.54
N GLN A 637 -76.42 -47.98 -22.59
CA GLN A 637 -76.73 -47.50 -21.25
C GLN A 637 -76.10 -46.12 -21.07
N TYR A 638 -76.94 -45.12 -20.78
CA TYR A 638 -76.54 -43.74 -20.58
C TYR A 638 -76.39 -43.44 -19.08
N SER A 639 -75.38 -42.64 -18.75
CA SER A 639 -75.18 -42.08 -17.42
C SER A 639 -75.82 -40.71 -17.32
N LEU A 640 -76.43 -40.39 -16.19
CA LEU A 640 -77.09 -39.12 -15.93
C LEU A 640 -76.19 -38.13 -15.18
N THR A 641 -76.45 -36.84 -15.35
CA THR A 641 -75.81 -35.73 -14.61
C THR A 641 -76.27 -35.63 -13.15
N GLU A 642 -77.42 -36.18 -12.81
CA GLU A 642 -78.02 -36.20 -11.46
C GLU A 642 -78.78 -37.50 -11.18
N ASN A 643 -79.14 -37.75 -9.92
CA ASN A 643 -79.90 -38.93 -9.53
C ASN A 643 -81.36 -38.86 -10.03
N PHE A 644 -81.94 -40.02 -10.31
CA PHE A 644 -83.40 -40.16 -10.45
C PHE A 644 -84.10 -39.94 -9.11
N PHE A 645 -85.16 -39.14 -9.11
CA PHE A 645 -86.07 -38.96 -7.98
C PHE A 645 -87.34 -39.79 -8.19
N ALA A 646 -87.65 -40.70 -7.25
CA ALA A 646 -88.79 -41.61 -7.41
C ALA A 646 -90.12 -40.84 -7.44
N GLY A 647 -90.95 -41.14 -8.45
CA GLY A 647 -92.24 -40.47 -8.70
C GLY A 647 -92.17 -39.21 -9.57
N GLU A 648 -90.98 -38.63 -9.76
CA GLU A 648 -90.76 -37.47 -10.62
C GLU A 648 -90.94 -37.83 -12.10
N GLU A 649 -91.54 -36.93 -12.88
CA GLU A 649 -91.73 -37.11 -14.33
C GLU A 649 -90.45 -36.76 -15.11
N TYR A 650 -90.12 -37.59 -16.09
CA TYR A 650 -89.03 -37.35 -17.05
C TYR A 650 -89.49 -37.68 -18.46
N THR A 651 -89.00 -36.93 -19.45
CA THR A 651 -89.20 -37.19 -20.88
C THR A 651 -87.88 -37.55 -21.55
N PHE A 652 -87.79 -38.77 -22.07
CA PHE A 652 -86.66 -39.25 -22.88
C PHE A 652 -86.98 -39.08 -24.37
N VAL A 653 -86.16 -38.33 -25.08
CA VAL A 653 -86.32 -37.98 -26.50
C VAL A 653 -85.22 -38.66 -27.31
N ILE A 654 -85.55 -39.19 -28.49
CA ILE A 654 -84.67 -40.01 -29.33
C ILE A 654 -84.82 -39.55 -30.77
N LYS A 655 -83.73 -39.13 -31.42
CA LYS A 655 -83.66 -39.08 -32.88
C LYS A 655 -83.08 -40.38 -33.40
N GLY A 656 -83.83 -41.07 -34.25
CA GLY A 656 -83.44 -42.38 -34.75
C GLY A 656 -84.59 -43.15 -35.39
N SER A 657 -84.29 -44.36 -35.84
CA SER A 657 -85.25 -45.26 -36.45
C SER A 657 -85.00 -46.71 -36.02
N VAL A 658 -86.10 -47.46 -35.96
CA VAL A 658 -86.11 -48.92 -35.80
C VAL A 658 -86.97 -49.52 -36.92
N PRO A 659 -86.70 -50.76 -37.35
CA PRO A 659 -87.49 -51.42 -38.38
C PRO A 659 -88.96 -51.63 -38.01
N GLN A 660 -89.81 -51.79 -39.03
CA GLN A 660 -91.26 -51.96 -38.87
C GLN A 660 -91.57 -53.15 -37.95
N GLY A 661 -92.35 -52.90 -36.88
CA GLY A 661 -92.67 -53.88 -35.84
C GLY A 661 -91.83 -53.76 -34.56
N GLN A 662 -90.78 -52.94 -34.55
CA GLN A 662 -90.03 -52.58 -33.34
C GLN A 662 -90.34 -51.16 -32.84
N LYS A 663 -89.91 -50.89 -31.61
CA LYS A 663 -89.96 -49.60 -30.91
C LYS A 663 -88.78 -49.48 -29.94
N PHE A 664 -88.27 -48.27 -29.77
CA PHE A 664 -87.34 -47.99 -28.67
C PHE A 664 -88.05 -48.16 -27.32
N GLY A 665 -87.43 -48.90 -26.40
CA GLY A 665 -87.91 -49.02 -25.02
C GLY A 665 -86.84 -48.61 -24.01
N VAL A 666 -87.28 -48.04 -22.89
CA VAL A 666 -86.44 -47.36 -21.92
C VAL A 666 -86.57 -48.06 -20.56
N TRP A 667 -85.45 -48.36 -19.93
CA TRP A 667 -85.39 -49.13 -18.67
C TRP A 667 -84.49 -48.47 -17.63
N GLN A 668 -84.96 -48.44 -16.38
CA GLN A 668 -84.16 -48.16 -15.18
C GLN A 668 -83.65 -49.45 -14.54
N ASN A 669 -82.80 -49.32 -13.51
CA ASN A 669 -82.30 -50.43 -12.69
C ASN A 669 -81.66 -51.57 -13.51
N GLY A 670 -80.73 -51.21 -14.40
CA GLY A 670 -79.95 -52.17 -15.21
C GLY A 670 -80.75 -53.02 -16.19
N GLY A 671 -81.97 -52.61 -16.57
CA GLY A 671 -82.88 -53.42 -17.40
C GLY A 671 -84.00 -54.11 -16.62
N SER A 672 -84.06 -53.94 -15.29
CA SER A 672 -85.07 -54.60 -14.44
C SER A 672 -86.44 -53.94 -14.47
N ASN A 673 -86.50 -52.62 -14.68
CA ASN A 673 -87.75 -51.85 -14.65
C ASN A 673 -87.97 -51.12 -15.97
N ASN A 674 -88.92 -51.58 -16.78
CA ASN A 674 -89.36 -50.86 -17.98
C ASN A 674 -90.12 -49.59 -17.54
N VAL A 675 -89.65 -48.43 -17.97
CA VAL A 675 -90.30 -47.14 -17.67
C VAL A 675 -91.13 -46.63 -18.85
N GLY A 676 -90.94 -47.16 -20.06
CA GLY A 676 -91.86 -46.95 -21.18
C GLY A 676 -91.25 -47.17 -22.56
N TYR A 677 -92.03 -46.91 -23.60
CA TYR A 677 -91.62 -47.04 -25.00
C TYR A 677 -91.77 -45.71 -25.74
N ALA A 678 -90.76 -45.33 -26.52
CA ALA A 678 -90.78 -44.10 -27.30
C ALA A 678 -91.58 -44.29 -28.60
N THR A 679 -92.91 -44.25 -28.46
CA THR A 679 -93.87 -44.35 -29.58
C THR A 679 -94.51 -43.02 -29.95
N SER A 680 -94.39 -42.00 -29.10
CA SER A 680 -94.91 -40.67 -29.38
C SER A 680 -93.98 -39.93 -30.33
N VAL A 681 -94.49 -39.37 -31.42
CA VAL A 681 -93.70 -38.56 -32.36
C VAL A 681 -93.64 -37.11 -31.86
N TYR A 682 -92.44 -36.54 -31.84
CA TYR A 682 -92.21 -35.12 -31.54
C TYR A 682 -92.00 -34.31 -32.82
N ALA A 683 -91.16 -34.81 -33.72
CA ALA A 683 -90.89 -34.25 -35.04
C ALA A 683 -90.46 -35.36 -36.01
N ASN A 684 -90.17 -35.03 -37.28
CA ASN A 684 -89.81 -36.03 -38.28
C ASN A 684 -88.52 -36.79 -37.89
N GLY A 685 -88.64 -38.11 -37.66
CA GLY A 685 -87.54 -38.96 -37.18
C GLY A 685 -87.19 -38.80 -35.69
N ILE A 686 -87.98 -38.06 -34.91
CA ILE A 686 -87.77 -37.86 -33.47
C ILE A 686 -88.98 -38.40 -32.68
N THR A 687 -88.72 -39.34 -31.80
CA THR A 687 -89.71 -39.96 -30.90
C THR A 687 -89.39 -39.68 -29.44
N TYR A 688 -90.37 -39.81 -28.56
CA TYR A 688 -90.19 -39.63 -27.12
C TYR A 688 -91.08 -40.53 -26.28
N VAL A 689 -90.71 -40.67 -25.01
CA VAL A 689 -91.52 -41.25 -23.95
C VAL A 689 -91.44 -40.39 -22.69
N THR A 690 -92.58 -40.13 -22.07
CA THR A 690 -92.66 -39.54 -20.73
C THR A 690 -92.98 -40.64 -19.73
N PHE A 691 -92.25 -40.68 -18.61
CA PHE A 691 -92.40 -41.69 -17.57
C PHE A 691 -92.19 -41.09 -16.18
N LYS A 692 -92.74 -41.74 -15.14
CA LYS A 692 -92.37 -41.47 -13.75
C LYS A 692 -91.22 -42.39 -13.34
N ALA A 693 -90.15 -41.83 -12.82
CA ALA A 693 -89.00 -42.63 -12.38
C ALA A 693 -89.40 -43.54 -11.20
N VAL A 694 -88.94 -44.79 -11.23
CA VAL A 694 -89.09 -45.72 -10.10
C VAL A 694 -87.96 -45.54 -9.09
N ALA A 695 -88.08 -46.13 -7.90
CA ALA A 695 -87.01 -46.15 -6.93
C ALA A 695 -85.76 -46.85 -7.53
N ALA A 696 -84.61 -46.18 -7.47
CA ALA A 696 -83.38 -46.71 -8.00
C ALA A 696 -82.79 -47.80 -7.08
N THR A 697 -82.25 -48.86 -7.68
CA THR A 697 -81.41 -49.84 -6.98
C THR A 697 -79.98 -49.33 -6.86
N SER A 698 -79.25 -49.82 -5.86
CA SER A 698 -77.87 -49.37 -5.59
C SER A 698 -76.96 -49.55 -6.82
N GLY A 699 -76.27 -48.50 -7.23
CA GLY A 699 -75.42 -48.47 -8.44
C GLY A 699 -76.16 -48.18 -9.76
N ASN A 700 -77.46 -47.89 -9.73
CA ASN A 700 -78.30 -47.50 -10.87
C ASN A 700 -78.98 -46.13 -10.72
N GLU A 701 -78.68 -45.37 -9.67
CA GLU A 701 -79.28 -44.07 -9.32
C GLU A 701 -79.19 -43.04 -10.46
N ARG A 702 -78.17 -43.19 -11.32
CA ARG A 702 -77.86 -42.31 -12.45
C ARG A 702 -77.76 -43.06 -13.78
N LYS A 703 -78.48 -44.18 -13.97
CA LYS A 703 -78.38 -45.01 -15.19
C LYS A 703 -79.71 -45.25 -15.87
N LEU A 704 -79.73 -45.10 -17.20
CA LEU A 704 -80.90 -45.34 -18.04
C LEU A 704 -80.50 -46.15 -19.28
N SER A 705 -81.16 -47.27 -19.52
CA SER A 705 -80.83 -48.21 -20.60
C SER A 705 -81.86 -48.13 -21.73
N LEU A 706 -81.37 -48.04 -22.96
CA LEU A 706 -82.16 -47.97 -24.20
C LEU A 706 -82.06 -49.31 -24.94
N TYR A 707 -83.20 -49.92 -25.23
CA TYR A 707 -83.29 -51.22 -25.89
C TYR A 707 -84.10 -51.13 -27.20
N ASN A 708 -83.78 -52.04 -28.14
CA ASN A 708 -84.53 -52.25 -29.37
C ASN A 708 -85.63 -53.32 -29.15
N TYR A 709 -86.87 -52.91 -28.92
CA TYR A 709 -87.93 -53.82 -28.43
C TYR A 709 -89.01 -54.15 -29.50
N PRO A 710 -89.51 -55.39 -29.58
CA PRO A 710 -89.01 -56.60 -28.92
C PRO A 710 -87.69 -57.07 -29.52
N SER A 711 -86.95 -57.91 -28.80
CA SER A 711 -85.63 -58.40 -29.21
C SER A 711 -85.65 -59.08 -30.58
N ASN A 712 -84.85 -58.58 -31.51
CA ASN A 712 -84.58 -59.22 -32.80
C ASN A 712 -83.13 -58.88 -33.26
N THR A 713 -82.75 -59.33 -34.46
CA THR A 713 -81.42 -59.12 -35.05
C THR A 713 -81.35 -57.96 -36.06
N THR A 714 -82.37 -57.09 -36.10
CA THR A 714 -82.48 -56.03 -37.10
C THR A 714 -81.90 -54.70 -36.59
N LYS A 715 -81.38 -53.87 -37.50
CA LYS A 715 -80.56 -52.71 -37.17
C LYS A 715 -81.39 -51.54 -36.65
N ALA A 716 -81.20 -51.17 -35.39
CA ALA A 716 -81.62 -49.89 -34.83
C ALA A 716 -80.57 -48.81 -35.14
N VAL A 717 -81.04 -47.61 -35.48
CA VAL A 717 -80.22 -46.41 -35.69
C VAL A 717 -80.62 -45.36 -34.67
N VAL A 718 -79.68 -44.91 -33.85
CA VAL A 718 -79.85 -43.77 -32.94
C VAL A 718 -78.85 -42.71 -33.37
N GLU A 719 -79.32 -41.50 -33.68
CA GLU A 719 -78.45 -40.34 -33.94
C GLU A 719 -78.07 -39.66 -32.62
N TRP A 720 -79.07 -39.37 -31.80
CA TRP A 720 -78.90 -38.82 -30.46
C TRP A 720 -80.08 -39.16 -29.55
N VAL A 721 -79.87 -39.01 -28.24
CA VAL A 721 -80.90 -39.05 -27.20
C VAL A 721 -80.79 -37.85 -26.26
N ALA A 722 -81.87 -37.51 -25.57
CA ALA A 722 -81.87 -36.56 -24.46
C ALA A 722 -82.85 -37.01 -23.37
N LEU A 723 -82.61 -36.59 -22.13
CA LEU A 723 -83.54 -36.78 -21.01
C LEU A 723 -83.79 -35.43 -20.34
N TYR A 724 -85.05 -35.06 -20.20
CA TYR A 724 -85.49 -33.82 -19.56
C TYR A 724 -86.37 -34.15 -18.34
N LYS A 725 -86.30 -33.34 -17.27
CA LYS A 725 -87.30 -33.38 -16.19
C LYS A 725 -88.61 -32.75 -16.65
N GLY A 726 -89.72 -33.27 -16.16
CA GLY A 726 -91.08 -32.91 -16.58
C GLY A 726 -91.59 -33.76 -17.76
N ASN A 727 -92.71 -33.32 -18.35
CA ASN A 727 -93.52 -34.10 -19.29
C ASN A 727 -93.55 -33.59 -20.73
N LYS A 728 -92.65 -32.67 -21.10
CA LYS A 728 -92.57 -32.08 -22.43
C LYS A 728 -91.30 -32.53 -23.16
N PRO A 729 -91.39 -33.08 -24.38
CA PRO A 729 -90.24 -33.29 -25.24
C PRO A 729 -89.67 -31.95 -25.72
N GLN A 730 -88.36 -31.93 -25.98
CA GLN A 730 -87.61 -30.76 -26.43
C GLN A 730 -86.54 -31.20 -27.43
N ASP A 731 -86.09 -30.28 -28.28
CA ASP A 731 -84.95 -30.49 -29.18
C ASP A 731 -83.67 -30.85 -28.40
N TRP A 732 -82.73 -31.54 -29.04
CA TRP A 732 -81.50 -31.96 -28.37
C TRP A 732 -80.59 -30.77 -28.02
N THR A 733 -80.13 -30.75 -26.78
CA THR A 733 -78.99 -29.96 -26.32
C THR A 733 -77.94 -30.89 -25.68
N PRO A 734 -76.63 -30.58 -25.76
CA PRO A 734 -75.64 -31.32 -24.99
C PRO A 734 -75.86 -31.10 -23.49
N ALA A 735 -75.65 -32.13 -22.67
CA ALA A 735 -75.56 -31.93 -21.23
C ALA A 735 -74.50 -30.85 -20.92
N PRO A 736 -74.76 -29.91 -19.99
CA PRO A 736 -73.81 -28.85 -19.63
C PRO A 736 -72.41 -29.39 -19.28
N GLU A 737 -72.37 -30.55 -18.63
CA GLU A 737 -71.17 -31.26 -18.20
C GLU A 737 -70.33 -31.85 -19.37
N ASN A 738 -70.86 -31.87 -20.60
CA ASN A 738 -70.12 -32.28 -21.81
C ASN A 738 -69.52 -31.08 -22.59
N GLN A 739 -69.66 -29.84 -22.09
CA GLN A 739 -69.15 -28.64 -22.72
C GLN A 739 -67.80 -28.23 -22.10
N VAL A 740 -66.98 -27.45 -22.84
CA VAL A 740 -65.74 -26.87 -22.30
C VAL A 740 -66.10 -26.00 -21.10
N THR A 741 -65.50 -26.29 -19.95
CA THR A 741 -65.86 -25.63 -18.69
C THR A 741 -65.28 -24.22 -18.60
N THR A 742 -65.98 -23.31 -17.92
CA THR A 742 -65.46 -21.97 -17.61
C THR A 742 -64.15 -22.04 -16.83
N ASP A 743 -63.95 -23.09 -16.02
CA ASP A 743 -62.72 -23.33 -15.26
C ASP A 743 -61.48 -23.48 -16.17
N GLU A 744 -61.58 -24.20 -17.28
CA GLU A 744 -60.46 -24.34 -18.22
C GLU A 744 -60.11 -23.02 -18.93
N PHE A 745 -61.13 -22.23 -19.28
CA PHE A 745 -60.92 -20.93 -19.91
C PHE A 745 -60.35 -19.91 -18.91
N THR A 746 -60.96 -19.83 -17.72
CA THR A 746 -60.50 -18.95 -16.62
C THR A 746 -59.06 -19.28 -16.24
N LYS A 747 -58.72 -20.56 -16.13
CA LYS A 747 -57.33 -21.01 -15.90
C LYS A 747 -56.38 -20.50 -16.98
N LYS A 748 -56.75 -20.61 -18.27
CA LYS A 748 -55.94 -20.07 -19.38
C LYS A 748 -55.82 -18.56 -19.33
N THR A 749 -56.86 -17.83 -18.94
CA THR A 749 -56.78 -16.36 -18.78
C THR A 749 -55.87 -15.97 -17.62
N THR A 750 -55.94 -16.66 -16.47
CA THR A 750 -55.01 -16.47 -15.35
C THR A 750 -53.56 -16.86 -15.71
N GLU A 751 -53.36 -17.87 -16.55
CA GLU A 751 -52.03 -18.22 -17.11
C GLU A 751 -51.48 -17.09 -18.00
N ILE A 752 -52.33 -16.46 -18.83
CA ILE A 752 -51.97 -15.28 -19.64
C ILE A 752 -51.63 -14.07 -18.74
N GLU A 753 -52.46 -13.77 -17.73
CA GLU A 753 -52.20 -12.67 -16.79
C GLU A 753 -50.87 -12.85 -16.03
N LYS A 754 -50.59 -14.06 -15.55
CA LYS A 754 -49.30 -14.40 -14.90
C LYS A 754 -48.12 -14.26 -15.87
N GLY A 755 -48.28 -14.69 -17.12
CA GLY A 755 -47.27 -14.49 -18.17
C GLY A 755 -47.00 -13.01 -18.44
N VAL A 756 -48.05 -12.19 -18.55
CA VAL A 756 -47.97 -10.75 -18.75
C VAL A 756 -47.31 -10.04 -17.56
N ASP A 757 -47.62 -10.43 -16.32
CA ASP A 757 -46.95 -9.86 -15.15
C ASP A 757 -45.45 -10.23 -15.11
N GLY A 758 -45.07 -11.44 -15.54
CA GLY A 758 -43.66 -11.81 -15.72
C GLY A 758 -42.94 -10.96 -16.78
N VAL A 759 -43.60 -10.68 -17.91
CA VAL A 759 -43.07 -9.76 -18.93
C VAL A 759 -42.97 -8.33 -18.38
N LYS A 760 -43.96 -7.86 -17.63
CA LYS A 760 -43.95 -6.53 -16.99
C LYS A 760 -42.82 -6.37 -15.97
N THR A 761 -42.52 -7.40 -15.18
CA THR A 761 -41.35 -7.43 -14.29
C THR A 761 -40.05 -7.38 -15.09
N THR A 762 -39.96 -8.14 -16.18
CA THR A 762 -38.78 -8.12 -17.08
C THR A 762 -38.57 -6.74 -17.72
N VAL A 763 -39.63 -6.13 -18.23
CA VAL A 763 -39.63 -4.75 -18.77
C VAL A 763 -39.16 -3.75 -17.70
N THR A 764 -39.64 -3.86 -16.46
CA THR A 764 -39.23 -2.99 -15.36
C THR A 764 -37.74 -3.16 -15.02
N ASN A 765 -37.23 -4.39 -15.02
CA ASN A 765 -35.80 -4.67 -14.81
C ASN A 765 -34.91 -4.11 -15.94
N VAL A 766 -35.40 -4.13 -17.19
CA VAL A 766 -34.75 -3.47 -18.33
C VAL A 766 -34.74 -1.95 -18.16
N GLN A 767 -35.84 -1.33 -17.72
CA GLN A 767 -35.88 0.12 -17.42
C GLN A 767 -34.87 0.51 -16.32
N ASN A 768 -34.78 -0.27 -15.24
CA ASN A 768 -33.81 -0.05 -14.17
C ASN A 768 -32.36 -0.20 -14.67
N SER A 769 -32.12 -1.16 -15.57
CA SER A 769 -30.81 -1.36 -16.19
C SER A 769 -30.43 -0.19 -17.12
N GLN A 770 -31.38 0.35 -17.89
CA GLN A 770 -31.18 1.52 -18.75
C GLN A 770 -30.73 2.74 -17.94
N ALA A 771 -31.43 3.07 -16.85
CA ALA A 771 -31.04 4.19 -15.96
C ALA A 771 -29.63 3.99 -15.37
N GLY A 772 -29.26 2.75 -15.04
CA GLY A 772 -27.90 2.40 -14.62
C GLY A 772 -26.86 2.60 -15.73
N PHE A 773 -27.18 2.27 -16.98
CA PHE A 773 -26.31 2.53 -18.13
C PHE A 773 -26.19 4.02 -18.43
N GLU A 774 -27.27 4.82 -18.39
CA GLU A 774 -27.21 6.28 -18.58
C GLU A 774 -26.30 6.95 -17.56
N LYS A 775 -26.45 6.63 -16.27
CA LYS A 775 -25.59 7.18 -15.21
C LYS A 775 -24.12 6.84 -15.43
N ARG A 776 -23.82 5.60 -15.86
CA ARG A 776 -22.45 5.21 -16.25
C ARG A 776 -21.96 5.97 -17.49
N MET A 777 -22.85 6.23 -18.46
CA MET A 777 -22.55 6.97 -19.68
C MET A 777 -22.13 8.41 -19.38
N SER A 778 -22.90 9.12 -18.56
CA SER A 778 -22.59 10.48 -18.11
C SER A 778 -21.30 10.55 -17.29
N ASN A 779 -21.03 9.55 -16.44
CA ASN A 779 -19.77 9.48 -15.70
C ASN A 779 -18.57 9.27 -16.64
N VAL A 780 -18.68 8.41 -17.65
CA VAL A 780 -17.62 8.19 -18.65
C VAL A 780 -17.40 9.46 -19.49
N GLU A 781 -18.45 10.17 -19.87
CA GLU A 781 -18.38 11.46 -20.58
C GLU A 781 -17.66 12.53 -19.75
N GLN A 782 -18.08 12.75 -18.50
CA GLN A 782 -17.41 13.68 -17.58
C GLN A 782 -15.95 13.31 -17.34
N THR A 783 -15.64 12.01 -17.22
CA THR A 783 -14.26 11.52 -17.08
C THR A 783 -13.45 11.77 -18.35
N ALA A 784 -14.02 11.52 -19.54
CA ALA A 784 -13.37 11.75 -20.82
C ALA A 784 -13.07 13.25 -21.02
N SER A 785 -14.04 14.14 -20.82
CA SER A 785 -13.83 15.58 -20.92
C SER A 785 -12.87 16.12 -19.85
N GLY A 786 -12.91 15.58 -18.63
CA GLY A 786 -11.96 15.88 -17.56
C GLY A 786 -10.52 15.49 -17.92
N LEU A 787 -10.33 14.26 -18.43
CA LEU A 787 -9.05 13.81 -18.98
C LEU A 787 -8.62 14.65 -20.18
N SER A 788 -9.53 15.06 -21.05
CA SER A 788 -9.25 15.87 -22.25
C SER A 788 -8.68 17.24 -21.86
N SER A 789 -9.32 17.91 -20.90
CA SER A 789 -8.81 19.16 -20.32
C SER A 789 -7.46 18.97 -19.61
N THR A 790 -7.26 17.84 -18.93
CA THR A 790 -6.01 17.53 -18.21
C THR A 790 -4.86 17.27 -19.18
N VAL A 791 -5.09 16.50 -20.25
CA VAL A 791 -4.15 16.24 -21.34
C VAL A 791 -3.81 17.54 -22.06
N SER A 792 -4.80 18.37 -22.41
CA SER A 792 -4.58 19.68 -23.03
C SER A 792 -3.74 20.61 -22.14
N ASN A 793 -4.01 20.66 -20.83
CA ASN A 793 -3.21 21.41 -19.87
C ASN A 793 -1.78 20.86 -19.72
N LEU A 794 -1.61 19.54 -19.71
CA LEU A 794 -0.28 18.90 -19.71
C LEU A 794 0.49 19.22 -20.99
N ASN A 795 -0.15 19.20 -22.15
CA ASN A 795 0.45 19.57 -23.43
C ASN A 795 0.94 21.02 -23.42
N ASN A 796 0.13 21.96 -22.92
CA ASN A 796 0.55 23.35 -22.73
C ASN A 796 1.77 23.46 -21.81
N VAL A 797 1.79 22.75 -20.67
CA VAL A 797 2.93 22.75 -19.74
C VAL A 797 4.18 22.11 -20.35
N VAL A 798 4.06 20.99 -21.07
CA VAL A 798 5.16 20.31 -21.75
C VAL A 798 5.70 21.15 -22.90
N SER A 799 4.84 21.84 -23.65
CA SER A 799 5.21 22.78 -24.71
C SER A 799 5.97 23.98 -24.15
N ASP A 800 5.49 24.60 -23.07
CA ASP A 800 6.15 25.76 -22.46
C ASP A 800 7.44 25.39 -21.71
N GLN A 801 7.50 24.21 -21.07
CA GLN A 801 8.75 23.68 -20.53
C GLN A 801 9.74 23.33 -21.66
N GLY A 802 9.27 22.73 -22.76
CA GLY A 802 10.07 22.43 -23.94
C GLY A 802 10.67 23.69 -24.59
N LYS A 803 9.89 24.77 -24.72
CA LYS A 803 10.38 26.09 -25.15
C LYS A 803 11.46 26.62 -24.20
N LYS A 804 11.19 26.67 -22.90
CA LYS A 804 12.16 27.13 -21.88
C LYS A 804 13.45 26.32 -21.88
N LEU A 805 13.36 25.01 -22.08
CA LEU A 805 14.53 24.12 -22.14
C LEU A 805 15.31 24.33 -23.44
N THR A 806 14.62 24.55 -24.56
CA THR A 806 15.23 24.92 -25.85
C THR A 806 15.95 26.27 -25.75
N GLU A 807 15.30 27.31 -25.21
CA GLU A 807 15.89 28.62 -24.97
C GLU A 807 17.10 28.56 -24.02
N ALA A 808 17.03 27.75 -22.98
CA ALA A 808 18.14 27.52 -22.06
C ALA A 808 19.31 26.81 -22.76
N ASN A 809 19.04 25.79 -23.58
CA ASN A 809 20.06 25.10 -24.36
C ASN A 809 20.71 26.05 -25.40
N THR A 810 19.93 26.86 -26.11
CA THR A 810 20.47 27.89 -27.02
C THR A 810 21.31 28.94 -26.29
N LYS A 811 20.91 29.37 -25.07
CA LYS A 811 21.74 30.27 -24.25
C LYS A 811 23.03 29.60 -23.77
N LEU A 812 22.99 28.31 -23.43
CA LEU A 812 24.18 27.54 -23.06
C LEU A 812 25.11 27.32 -24.26
N GLU A 813 24.59 27.00 -25.44
CA GLU A 813 25.36 26.94 -26.70
C GLU A 813 25.99 28.29 -27.04
N GLN A 814 25.26 29.39 -26.90
CA GLN A 814 25.78 30.75 -27.09
C GLN A 814 26.87 31.09 -26.07
N GLN A 815 26.70 30.71 -24.79
CA GLN A 815 27.73 30.89 -23.77
C GLN A 815 28.95 30.01 -24.00
N ALA A 816 28.78 28.74 -24.37
CA ALA A 816 29.86 27.82 -24.72
C ALA A 816 30.63 28.33 -25.96
N THR A 817 29.93 28.84 -26.97
CA THR A 817 30.54 29.48 -28.15
C THR A 817 31.27 30.77 -27.77
N ALA A 818 30.71 31.60 -26.88
CA ALA A 818 31.35 32.83 -26.40
C ALA A 818 32.56 32.56 -25.48
N ILE A 819 32.56 31.45 -24.74
CA ILE A 819 33.71 30.94 -23.98
C ILE A 819 34.76 30.40 -24.95
N GLY A 820 34.37 29.58 -25.93
CA GLY A 820 35.24 29.09 -27.00
C GLY A 820 35.92 30.22 -27.77
N ALA A 821 35.18 31.24 -28.18
CA ALA A 821 35.71 32.44 -28.85
C ALA A 821 36.60 33.31 -27.95
N LYS A 822 36.40 33.29 -26.62
CA LYS A 822 37.33 33.92 -25.65
C LYS A 822 38.57 33.06 -25.36
N VAL A 823 38.52 31.77 -25.69
CA VAL A 823 39.60 30.79 -25.52
C VAL A 823 40.27 30.48 -26.86
N GLU A 824 39.85 31.09 -27.97
CA GLU A 824 40.52 30.98 -29.26
C GLU A 824 41.99 31.41 -29.15
N LEU A 825 42.87 30.57 -29.73
CA LEU A 825 44.32 30.57 -29.51
C LEU A 825 45.01 31.93 -29.71
N LYS A 826 44.39 32.86 -30.44
CA LYS A 826 44.99 34.10 -30.90
C LYS A 826 45.52 34.99 -29.78
N GLN A 827 44.86 35.06 -28.61
CA GLN A 827 45.36 35.86 -27.49
C GLN A 827 46.58 35.23 -26.80
N VAL A 828 46.76 33.91 -26.89
CA VAL A 828 47.96 33.22 -26.39
C VAL A 828 49.06 33.25 -27.46
N GLU A 829 48.73 33.08 -28.74
CA GLU A 829 49.68 33.22 -29.85
C GLU A 829 50.25 34.64 -29.96
N ASP A 830 49.43 35.69 -29.87
CA ASP A 830 49.90 37.09 -29.88
C ASP A 830 50.76 37.40 -28.64
N TYR A 831 50.44 36.83 -27.48
CA TYR A 831 51.21 36.99 -26.24
C TYR A 831 52.56 36.25 -26.30
N VAL A 832 52.62 35.08 -26.94
CA VAL A 832 53.84 34.27 -27.08
C VAL A 832 54.71 34.75 -28.24
N ALA A 833 54.13 35.19 -29.36
CA ALA A 833 54.84 35.74 -30.51
C ALA A 833 55.55 37.07 -30.20
N GLY A 834 55.08 37.82 -29.20
CA GLY A 834 55.77 38.99 -28.66
C GLY A 834 57.10 38.65 -27.96
N PHE A 835 57.29 37.41 -27.49
CA PHE A 835 58.56 36.95 -26.94
C PHE A 835 59.46 36.42 -28.06
N LYS A 836 60.34 37.30 -28.56
CA LYS A 836 61.49 36.91 -29.37
C LYS A 836 62.54 36.15 -28.53
N ILE A 837 62.23 34.91 -28.18
CA ILE A 837 63.04 34.05 -27.29
C ILE A 837 64.52 33.92 -27.71
N PRO A 838 64.90 33.89 -29.01
CA PRO A 838 66.32 33.88 -29.40
C PRO A 838 67.09 35.17 -29.05
N GLU A 839 66.45 36.34 -29.16
CA GLU A 839 67.08 37.64 -28.90
C GLU A 839 67.22 37.90 -27.38
N LEU A 840 66.21 37.51 -26.59
CA LEU A 840 66.22 37.65 -25.13
C LEU A 840 67.37 36.87 -24.46
N LYS A 841 67.81 35.74 -25.03
CA LYS A 841 68.93 34.97 -24.50
C LYS A 841 70.27 35.70 -24.61
N GLN A 842 70.39 36.66 -25.52
CA GLN A 842 71.57 37.51 -25.68
C GLN A 842 71.51 38.72 -24.74
N THR A 843 70.33 39.33 -24.57
CA THR A 843 70.12 40.45 -23.62
C THR A 843 70.30 40.03 -22.16
N VAL A 844 69.86 38.84 -21.77
CA VAL A 844 70.03 38.34 -20.38
C VAL A 844 71.51 38.17 -20.02
N ASN A 845 72.36 37.70 -20.96
CA ASN A 845 73.79 37.58 -20.72
C ASN A 845 74.49 38.95 -20.57
N GLN A 846 74.04 39.98 -21.29
CA GLN A 846 74.56 41.34 -21.15
C GLN A 846 74.14 41.96 -19.80
N ASN A 847 72.85 41.84 -19.45
CA ASN A 847 72.32 42.37 -18.18
C ASN A 847 72.95 41.71 -16.95
N ILE A 848 73.40 40.45 -17.03
CA ILE A 848 74.15 39.78 -15.95
C ILE A 848 75.52 40.45 -15.72
N GLN A 849 76.19 40.88 -16.79
CA GLN A 849 77.46 41.59 -16.68
C GLN A 849 77.26 43.00 -16.10
N ASP A 850 76.26 43.72 -16.60
CA ASP A 850 75.95 45.08 -16.13
C ASP A 850 75.49 45.10 -14.65
N LEU A 851 74.77 44.06 -14.19
CA LEU A 851 74.38 43.89 -12.79
C LEU A 851 75.56 43.56 -11.85
N LEU A 852 76.60 42.89 -12.35
CA LEU A 852 77.83 42.64 -11.57
C LEU A 852 78.62 43.93 -11.33
N ASP A 853 78.69 44.80 -12.34
CA ASP A 853 79.34 46.12 -12.22
C ASP A 853 78.52 47.10 -11.36
N GLU A 854 77.19 47.00 -11.35
CA GLU A 854 76.34 47.81 -10.46
C GLU A 854 76.39 47.35 -8.98
N LEU A 855 76.53 46.04 -8.74
CA LEU A 855 76.67 45.49 -7.38
C LEU A 855 77.95 45.98 -6.67
N ALA A 856 79.04 46.16 -7.44
CA ALA A 856 80.31 46.66 -6.92
C ALA A 856 80.23 48.10 -6.37
N ASN A 857 79.32 48.93 -6.89
CA ASN A 857 79.14 50.32 -6.44
C ASN A 857 78.16 50.47 -5.26
N LYS A 858 77.21 49.53 -5.07
CA LYS A 858 76.19 49.62 -4.01
C LYS A 858 76.61 49.04 -2.65
N LEU A 859 77.80 48.45 -2.54
CA LEU A 859 78.33 47.90 -1.28
C LEU A 859 78.91 48.97 -0.32
N ALA A 860 78.81 50.26 -0.67
CA ALA A 860 79.50 51.36 0.04
C ALA A 860 78.64 52.18 1.04
N THR A 861 77.39 51.79 1.32
CA THR A 861 76.54 52.49 2.31
C THR A 861 75.56 51.54 3.03
N GLU A 862 75.79 51.29 4.32
CA GLU A 862 74.95 50.43 5.19
C GLU A 862 73.88 51.17 6.02
N GLN A 863 72.91 50.36 6.51
CA GLN A 863 71.88 50.54 7.56
C GLN A 863 70.44 50.33 7.03
N PHE A 864 69.49 49.66 7.72
CA PHE A 864 69.52 48.93 9.01
C PHE A 864 68.50 47.77 8.97
N ASN A 865 68.65 46.72 9.81
CA ASN A 865 67.64 45.64 9.98
C ASN A 865 67.08 45.60 11.42
N GLN A 866 65.75 45.56 11.58
CA GLN A 866 65.08 45.25 12.87
C GLN A 866 63.83 44.38 12.67
N LYS A 867 63.55 43.52 13.66
CA LYS A 867 62.39 42.62 13.72
C LYS A 867 61.24 43.30 14.47
N MET A 868 60.09 43.49 13.82
CA MET A 868 58.84 43.89 14.48
C MET A 868 57.98 42.67 14.79
N THR A 869 57.57 42.53 16.05
CA THR A 869 56.61 41.52 16.50
C THR A 869 55.52 42.24 17.26
N MET A 870 54.30 42.28 16.69
CA MET A 870 53.15 42.93 17.32
C MET A 870 52.29 41.85 18.00
N ILE A 871 52.10 42.04 19.32
CA ILE A 871 51.29 41.17 20.18
C ILE A 871 50.21 42.04 20.80
N ASP A 872 48.96 41.73 20.48
CA ASP A 872 47.77 42.40 21.03
C ASP A 872 47.03 41.41 21.92
N ASN A 873 47.35 41.46 23.22
CA ASN A 873 46.73 40.65 24.26
C ASN A 873 45.73 41.51 25.02
N ARG A 874 44.44 41.25 24.84
CA ARG A 874 43.35 41.97 25.50
C ARG A 874 42.60 41.04 26.44
N PHE A 875 42.71 41.32 27.74
CA PHE A 875 41.90 40.72 28.78
C PHE A 875 40.94 41.80 29.32
N THR A 876 39.65 41.51 29.36
CA THR A 876 38.63 42.47 29.78
C THR A 876 37.55 41.75 30.59
N ILE A 877 37.26 42.29 31.76
CA ILE A 877 36.14 41.88 32.62
C ILE A 877 35.22 43.08 32.78
N ASN A 878 33.94 42.92 32.51
CA ASN A 878 32.90 43.91 32.77
C ASN A 878 31.54 43.22 33.00
N GLU A 879 30.47 44.01 33.13
CA GLU A 879 29.10 43.53 33.36
C GLU A 879 28.56 42.60 32.25
N LEU A 880 29.17 42.59 31.05
CA LEU A 880 28.80 41.69 29.94
C LEU A 880 29.56 40.35 29.97
N GLY A 881 30.59 40.21 30.83
CA GLY A 881 31.32 38.97 31.05
C GLY A 881 32.85 39.09 31.01
N ILE A 882 33.51 37.95 30.74
CA ILE A 882 34.97 37.82 30.60
C ILE A 882 35.30 37.62 29.12
N ASN A 883 36.18 38.46 28.58
CA ASN A 883 36.71 38.34 27.22
C ASN A 883 38.24 38.33 27.26
N ALA A 884 38.84 37.27 26.75
CA ALA A 884 40.28 37.14 26.58
C ALA A 884 40.57 36.90 25.09
N ALA A 885 41.32 37.79 24.47
CA ALA A 885 41.77 37.69 23.08
C ALA A 885 43.30 37.84 23.03
N ALA A 886 43.96 36.94 22.32
CA ALA A 886 45.37 37.00 22.02
C ALA A 886 45.53 36.98 20.50
N LYS A 887 46.02 38.09 19.93
CA LYS A 887 46.32 38.21 18.51
C LYS A 887 47.81 38.44 18.31
N LYS A 888 48.42 37.60 17.48
CA LYS A 888 49.84 37.64 17.15
C LYS A 888 49.99 37.72 15.62
N THR A 889 50.66 38.77 15.17
CA THR A 889 50.99 39.00 13.76
C THR A 889 52.51 38.97 13.62
N GLU A 890 53.04 37.95 12.96
CA GLU A 890 54.49 37.81 12.71
C GLU A 890 54.83 38.13 11.26
N VAL A 891 55.77 39.06 11.06
CA VAL A 891 56.30 39.45 9.75
C VAL A 891 57.75 38.98 9.66
N TYR A 892 58.03 38.04 8.77
CA TYR A 892 59.37 37.46 8.62
C TYR A 892 60.14 38.10 7.46
N THR A 893 61.39 38.49 7.71
CA THR A 893 62.33 38.98 6.69
C THR A 893 63.39 37.94 6.34
N LYS A 894 64.11 38.18 5.23
CA LYS A 894 64.76 37.16 4.38
C LYS A 894 65.81 36.23 5.02
N THR A 895 66.33 36.51 6.21
CA THR A 895 67.48 35.80 6.81
C THR A 895 67.13 34.80 7.92
N GLN A 896 65.84 34.60 8.25
CA GLN A 896 65.41 33.70 9.35
C GLN A 896 64.39 32.63 8.93
N ALA A 897 64.06 32.51 7.64
CA ALA A 897 63.32 31.36 7.12
C ALA A 897 64.32 30.37 6.51
N ASP A 898 64.35 29.13 7.01
CA ASP A 898 65.30 28.10 6.59
C ASP A 898 65.15 27.71 5.11
N GLY A 899 65.85 28.44 4.24
CA GLY A 899 66.37 28.04 2.92
C GLY A 899 65.39 27.67 1.78
N GLN A 900 64.13 27.32 2.05
CA GLN A 900 63.33 26.53 1.10
C GLN A 900 62.10 27.22 0.47
N PHE A 901 61.29 28.03 1.18
CA PHE A 901 59.92 28.34 0.69
C PHE A 901 59.38 29.79 0.73
N ALA A 902 60.21 30.84 0.72
CA ALA A 902 59.68 32.22 0.57
C ALA A 902 60.60 33.17 -0.23
N THR A 903 60.06 33.74 -1.32
CA THR A 903 60.73 34.78 -2.14
C THR A 903 60.35 36.21 -1.72
N GLY A 904 59.35 36.38 -0.84
CA GLY A 904 58.92 37.66 -0.25
C GLY A 904 58.54 37.50 1.24
N SER A 905 58.37 38.62 1.94
CA SER A 905 57.95 38.64 3.34
C SER A 905 56.50 38.16 3.48
N TYR A 906 56.27 37.06 4.20
CA TYR A 906 54.93 36.57 4.52
C TYR A 906 54.51 37.01 5.93
N VAL A 907 53.21 37.19 6.10
CA VAL A 907 52.57 37.55 7.38
C VAL A 907 51.82 36.33 7.90
N ARG A 908 52.10 35.91 9.14
CA ARG A 908 51.33 34.87 9.84
C ARG A 908 50.42 35.53 10.87
N ASP A 909 49.12 35.46 10.64
CA ASP A 909 48.10 35.90 11.59
C ASP A 909 47.56 34.71 12.38
N MET A 910 47.75 34.76 13.70
CA MET A 910 47.21 33.80 14.66
C MET A 910 46.33 34.54 15.67
N GLU A 911 45.09 34.09 15.83
CA GLU A 911 44.12 34.67 16.77
C GLU A 911 43.49 33.57 17.62
N THR A 912 43.47 33.77 18.94
CA THR A 912 42.72 32.95 19.89
C THR A 912 41.82 33.84 20.72
N ARG A 913 40.57 33.43 20.88
CA ARG A 913 39.56 34.17 21.64
C ARG A 913 38.77 33.23 22.54
N LEU A 914 38.57 33.67 23.78
CA LEU A 914 37.76 33.04 24.81
C LEU A 914 36.76 34.09 25.33
N GLN A 915 35.47 33.81 25.23
CA GLN A 915 34.41 34.65 25.77
C GLN A 915 33.52 33.82 26.71
N LEU A 916 33.35 34.30 27.94
CA LEU A 916 32.36 33.78 28.88
C LEU A 916 31.37 34.91 29.18
N THR A 917 30.09 34.66 28.92
CA THR A 917 29.00 35.62 29.12
C THR A 917 27.83 34.93 29.81
N GLU A 918 26.86 35.69 30.31
CA GLU A 918 25.59 35.14 30.84
C GLU A 918 24.86 34.20 29.85
N LYS A 919 25.14 34.33 28.54
CA LYS A 919 24.48 33.58 27.46
C LYS A 919 25.23 32.30 27.05
N GLY A 920 26.48 32.12 27.51
CA GLY A 920 27.28 30.94 27.18
C GLY A 920 28.79 31.19 27.08
N VAL A 921 29.49 30.16 26.58
CA VAL A 921 30.95 30.12 26.40
C VAL A 921 31.27 29.97 24.91
N SER A 922 32.16 30.82 24.39
CA SER A 922 32.69 30.73 23.04
C SER A 922 34.21 30.66 23.08
N ILE A 923 34.79 29.66 22.41
CA ILE A 923 36.23 29.50 22.23
C ILE A 923 36.48 29.37 20.74
N SER A 924 37.36 30.21 20.18
CA SER A 924 37.77 30.13 18.77
C SER A 924 39.27 30.29 18.62
N VAL A 925 39.87 29.41 17.82
CA VAL A 925 41.26 29.52 17.36
C VAL A 925 41.25 29.64 15.85
N LYS A 926 41.98 30.63 15.32
CA LYS A 926 42.15 30.89 13.89
C LYS A 926 43.63 30.93 13.55
N GLU A 927 44.02 30.17 12.52
CA GLU A 927 45.32 30.25 11.87
C GLU A 927 45.12 30.15 10.36
N ASN A 928 45.62 31.14 9.60
CA ASN A 928 45.59 31.15 8.12
C ASN A 928 44.23 30.69 7.53
N ASP A 929 43.16 31.35 7.99
CA ASP A 929 41.75 31.11 7.64
C ASP A 929 41.12 29.75 8.02
N VAL A 930 41.87 28.83 8.63
CA VAL A 930 41.32 27.63 9.28
C VAL A 930 40.76 28.00 10.65
N ILE A 931 39.50 27.65 10.90
CA ILE A 931 38.80 27.94 12.16
C ILE A 931 38.49 26.65 12.91
N ALA A 932 38.93 26.57 14.17
CA ALA A 932 38.40 25.63 15.16
C ALA A 932 37.57 26.42 16.18
N ALA A 933 36.30 26.05 16.39
CA ALA A 933 35.40 26.76 17.29
C ALA A 933 34.53 25.83 18.15
N ILE A 934 34.43 26.17 19.44
CA ILE A 934 33.54 25.56 20.43
C ILE A 934 32.58 26.64 20.90
N ASN A 935 31.29 26.48 20.63
CA ASN A 935 30.25 27.39 21.10
C ASN A 935 29.24 26.63 21.97
N MET A 936 29.13 27.01 23.23
CA MET A 936 28.23 26.41 24.22
C MET A 936 27.22 27.44 24.70
N SER A 937 25.94 27.08 24.69
CA SER A 937 24.85 27.82 25.33
C SER A 937 24.20 26.96 26.41
N LYS A 938 23.14 27.48 27.05
CA LYS A 938 22.31 26.70 27.99
C LYS A 938 21.58 25.52 27.32
N GLU A 939 21.43 25.55 25.99
CA GLU A 939 20.53 24.67 25.24
C GLU A 939 21.25 23.82 24.18
N ASN A 940 22.45 24.21 23.74
CA ASN A 940 23.20 23.51 22.70
C ASN A 940 24.73 23.65 22.84
N ILE A 941 25.45 22.70 22.23
CA ILE A 941 26.89 22.75 22.04
C ILE A 941 27.17 22.55 20.54
N LYS A 942 27.82 23.52 19.90
CA LYS A 942 28.25 23.44 18.49
C LYS A 942 29.77 23.39 18.42
N LEU A 943 30.27 22.25 17.95
CA LEU A 943 31.69 22.02 17.65
C LEU A 943 31.89 22.18 16.13
N ASN A 944 32.84 23.03 15.72
CA ASN A 944 33.22 23.20 14.32
C ASN A 944 34.74 23.02 14.19
N ALA A 945 35.16 21.88 13.63
CA ALA A 945 36.56 21.52 13.40
C ALA A 945 36.65 20.49 12.27
N ALA A 946 37.78 20.46 11.55
CA ALA A 946 38.01 19.49 10.47
C ALA A 946 38.09 18.03 10.95
N ARG A 947 38.41 17.80 12.22
CA ARG A 947 38.37 16.50 12.90
C ARG A 947 38.00 16.72 14.36
N ILE A 948 37.13 15.86 14.90
CA ILE A 948 36.79 15.79 16.32
C ILE A 948 37.15 14.39 16.79
N ASP A 949 38.02 14.27 17.80
CA ASP A 949 38.40 12.99 18.38
C ASP A 949 37.67 12.80 19.72
N LEU A 950 36.86 11.75 19.82
CA LEU A 950 36.00 11.49 20.99
C LEU A 950 36.51 10.25 21.73
N VAL A 951 37.27 10.48 22.80
CA VAL A 951 37.86 9.41 23.61
C VAL A 951 36.96 9.11 24.82
N GLY A 952 36.07 8.11 24.69
CA GLY A 952 35.19 7.67 25.77
C GLY A 952 33.97 6.87 25.30
N LYS A 953 33.11 6.46 26.25
CA LYS A 953 31.77 5.94 25.93
C LYS A 953 30.81 7.11 25.73
N VAL A 954 30.15 7.15 24.57
CA VAL A 954 29.18 8.21 24.22
C VAL A 954 27.79 7.59 24.10
N ASN A 955 26.84 8.07 24.90
CA ASN A 955 25.42 7.74 24.76
C ASN A 955 24.75 8.81 23.90
N ALA A 956 24.11 8.43 22.80
CA ALA A 956 23.36 9.32 21.92
C ALA A 956 22.04 8.65 21.53
N GLU A 957 20.92 9.37 21.65
CA GLU A 957 19.59 8.85 21.29
C GLU A 957 19.41 8.72 19.78
N TRP A 958 20.06 9.59 19.00
CA TRP A 958 20.04 9.58 17.54
C TRP A 958 21.35 10.15 16.97
N ILE A 959 21.80 9.60 15.83
CA ILE A 959 22.97 10.06 15.09
C ILE A 959 22.52 10.41 13.66
N LYS A 960 22.67 11.68 13.26
CA LYS A 960 22.33 12.16 11.91
C LYS A 960 23.60 12.53 11.16
N ALA A 961 24.16 11.56 10.43
CA ALA A 961 25.39 11.70 9.64
C ALA A 961 25.11 11.59 8.12
N GLY A 962 25.95 12.21 7.29
CA GLY A 962 25.85 12.11 5.83
C GLY A 962 26.42 10.81 5.27
N LEU A 963 27.53 10.32 5.84
CA LEU A 963 28.15 9.04 5.53
C LEU A 963 28.70 8.44 6.83
N LEU A 964 28.42 7.15 7.06
CA LEU A 964 29.07 6.32 8.07
C LEU A 964 29.89 5.27 7.33
N SER A 965 31.17 5.13 7.68
CA SER A 965 32.09 4.19 7.03
C SER A 965 32.92 3.46 8.09
N GLY A 966 33.13 2.15 7.93
CA GLY A 966 33.88 1.31 8.87
C GLY A 966 33.25 1.20 10.27
N CYS A 967 31.93 1.31 10.38
CA CYS A 967 31.22 1.34 11.66
C CYS A 967 30.73 -0.05 12.09
N GLN A 968 31.06 -0.44 13.33
CA GLN A 968 30.49 -1.62 13.99
C GLN A 968 29.37 -1.18 14.94
N ILE A 969 28.18 -1.75 14.79
CA ILE A 969 27.07 -1.52 15.71
C ILE A 969 27.06 -2.64 16.75
N ARG A 970 27.29 -2.27 18.02
CA ARG A 970 27.33 -3.18 19.16
C ARG A 970 26.24 -2.81 20.17
N THR A 971 25.37 -3.76 20.49
CA THR A 971 24.35 -3.62 21.55
C THR A 971 24.88 -4.00 22.94
N SER A 972 26.09 -4.58 23.02
CA SER A 972 26.78 -4.90 24.26
C SER A 972 28.30 -4.90 24.03
N ASN A 973 29.10 -4.86 25.10
CA ASN A 973 30.57 -4.91 25.01
C ASN A 973 31.10 -6.35 24.84
N THR A 974 30.45 -7.14 23.98
CA THR A 974 30.85 -8.51 23.63
C THR A 974 31.39 -8.56 22.20
N ASP A 975 31.86 -9.74 21.80
CA ASP A 975 32.31 -10.03 20.42
C ASP A 975 31.15 -10.27 19.44
N ASN A 976 29.92 -9.88 19.83
CA ASN A 976 28.72 -9.99 19.01
C ASN A 976 28.35 -8.60 18.48
N TYR A 977 28.34 -8.44 17.16
CA TYR A 977 28.17 -7.13 16.53
C TYR A 977 27.58 -7.23 15.12
N VAL A 978 26.98 -6.12 14.66
CA VAL A 978 26.63 -5.93 13.26
C VAL A 978 27.75 -5.14 12.58
N SER A 979 28.32 -5.71 11.52
CA SER A 979 29.33 -5.05 10.68
C SER A 979 28.63 -4.44 9.46
N LEU A 980 28.91 -3.17 9.18
CA LEU A 980 28.44 -2.44 8.01
C LEU A 980 29.67 -2.00 7.20
N ASP A 981 30.10 -2.87 6.27
CA ASP A 981 31.32 -2.70 5.49
C ASP A 981 30.96 -2.61 4.00
N ASP A 982 31.29 -1.49 3.35
CA ASP A 982 30.93 -1.15 1.96
C ASP A 982 29.43 -1.31 1.65
N GLN A 983 29.04 -2.42 1.00
CA GLN A 983 27.66 -2.75 0.61
C GLN A 983 27.13 -3.99 1.37
N PHE A 984 27.82 -4.40 2.44
CA PHE A 984 27.61 -5.66 3.11
C PHE A 984 27.15 -5.48 4.56
N ILE A 985 26.17 -6.29 4.96
CA ILE A 985 25.72 -6.39 6.34
C ILE A 985 26.08 -7.78 6.87
N ARG A 986 26.86 -7.85 7.95
CA ARG A 986 27.24 -9.11 8.61
C ARG A 986 26.80 -9.13 10.06
N LEU A 987 26.15 -10.22 10.48
CA LEU A 987 25.91 -10.51 11.89
C LEU A 987 27.05 -11.39 12.40
N TYR A 988 27.87 -10.87 13.30
CA TYR A 988 28.96 -11.63 13.94
C TYR A 988 28.56 -12.11 15.34
N GLU A 989 28.94 -13.35 15.64
CA GLU A 989 28.96 -13.93 16.97
C GLU A 989 30.36 -14.46 17.26
N ARG A 990 31.06 -13.90 18.25
CA ARG A 990 32.44 -14.31 18.63
C ARG A 990 33.42 -14.37 17.45
N GLY A 991 33.33 -13.39 16.55
CA GLY A 991 34.15 -13.32 15.33
C GLY A 991 33.74 -14.25 14.19
N VAL A 992 32.69 -15.08 14.36
CA VAL A 992 32.11 -15.92 13.30
C VAL A 992 30.91 -15.23 12.68
N ALA A 993 30.87 -15.11 11.35
CA ALA A 993 29.69 -14.61 10.65
C ALA A 993 28.55 -15.64 10.73
N ARG A 994 27.38 -15.21 11.23
CA ARG A 994 26.15 -16.02 11.32
C ARG A 994 25.14 -15.69 10.23
N ALA A 995 25.18 -14.47 9.71
CA ALA A 995 24.42 -14.07 8.55
C ALA A 995 25.21 -13.03 7.74
N PHE A 996 25.07 -13.08 6.42
CA PHE A 996 25.58 -12.09 5.48
C PHE A 996 24.47 -11.70 4.50
N LEU A 997 24.27 -10.40 4.31
CA LEU A 997 23.46 -9.82 3.25
C LEU A 997 24.34 -8.93 2.37
N GLY A 998 24.32 -9.18 1.06
CA GLY A 998 25.19 -8.47 0.13
C GLY A 998 25.16 -9.04 -1.27
N HIS A 999 26.33 -9.20 -1.87
CA HIS A 999 26.54 -9.88 -3.15
C HIS A 999 27.81 -10.72 -3.10
N TYR A 1000 27.88 -11.73 -3.96
CA TYR A 1000 29.14 -12.40 -4.30
C TYR A 1000 29.41 -12.22 -5.80
N ARG A 1001 30.68 -12.33 -6.20
CA ARG A 1001 31.08 -12.33 -7.62
C ARG A 1001 31.46 -13.72 -8.05
N ARG A 1002 30.95 -14.12 -9.22
CA ARG A 1002 31.34 -15.34 -9.91
C ARG A 1002 32.67 -15.15 -10.65
N SER A 1003 33.28 -16.25 -11.06
CA SER A 1003 34.50 -16.28 -11.89
C SER A 1003 34.33 -15.60 -13.26
N ASP A 1004 33.11 -15.53 -13.78
CA ASP A 1004 32.73 -14.77 -14.98
C ASP A 1004 32.59 -13.24 -14.74
N GLY A 1005 32.81 -12.77 -13.51
CA GLY A 1005 32.71 -11.37 -13.11
C GLY A 1005 31.28 -10.91 -12.77
N ALA A 1006 30.26 -11.75 -12.97
CA ALA A 1006 28.88 -11.38 -12.67
C ALA A 1006 28.67 -11.22 -11.15
N VAL A 1007 28.05 -10.10 -10.78
CA VAL A 1007 27.61 -9.81 -9.41
C VAL A 1007 26.24 -10.48 -9.18
N GLN A 1008 26.15 -11.34 -8.17
CA GLN A 1008 24.88 -11.94 -7.74
C GLN A 1008 24.53 -11.45 -6.32
N PRO A 1009 23.42 -10.71 -6.14
CA PRO A 1009 22.85 -10.45 -4.83
C PRO A 1009 22.60 -11.77 -4.09
N THR A 1010 23.00 -11.82 -2.82
CA THR A 1010 22.92 -13.04 -2.01
C THR A 1010 22.63 -12.75 -0.55
N PHE A 1011 21.95 -13.71 0.08
CA PHE A 1011 21.76 -13.81 1.52
C PHE A 1011 22.24 -15.18 1.97
N ILE A 1012 23.14 -15.21 2.95
CA ILE A 1012 23.80 -16.41 3.46
C ILE A 1012 23.50 -16.52 4.95
N LEU A 1013 23.04 -17.69 5.41
CA LEU A 1013 22.95 -18.02 6.84
C LEU A 1013 23.94 -19.13 7.20
N GLY A 1014 24.65 -18.91 8.30
CA GLY A 1014 25.73 -19.77 8.81
C GLY A 1014 27.15 -19.34 8.43
N SER A 1015 27.32 -18.35 7.54
CA SER A 1015 28.63 -17.77 7.19
C SER A 1015 28.54 -16.42 6.44
N ASP A 1016 29.66 -15.98 5.87
CA ASP A 1016 29.78 -14.86 4.93
C ASP A 1016 30.25 -15.29 3.53
N GLU A 1017 30.60 -14.32 2.69
CA GLU A 1017 30.95 -14.50 1.28
C GLU A 1017 32.43 -14.86 1.02
N LYS A 1018 33.28 -14.92 2.06
CA LYS A 1018 34.74 -14.94 1.90
C LYS A 1018 35.29 -16.31 1.53
N THR A 1019 35.43 -16.56 0.23
CA THR A 1019 36.21 -17.65 -0.42
C THR A 1019 35.81 -19.11 -0.11
N ASN A 1020 35.24 -19.38 1.05
CA ASN A 1020 34.78 -20.67 1.53
C ASN A 1020 33.37 -20.49 2.09
N ALA A 1021 32.34 -20.33 1.22
CA ALA A 1021 30.95 -20.49 1.68
C ALA A 1021 30.82 -21.92 2.24
N PRO A 1022 30.70 -22.10 3.58
CA PRO A 1022 30.90 -23.41 4.19
C PRO A 1022 29.84 -24.38 3.70
N GLU A 1023 30.23 -25.64 3.57
CA GLU A 1023 29.31 -26.76 3.39
C GLU A 1023 28.23 -26.71 4.48
N GLY A 1024 26.96 -26.84 4.09
CA GLY A 1024 25.84 -26.78 5.03
C GLY A 1024 25.26 -25.38 5.29
N THR A 1025 25.75 -24.30 4.66
CA THR A 1025 25.10 -22.98 4.80
C THR A 1025 23.84 -22.86 3.94
N LEU A 1026 22.84 -22.13 4.43
CA LEU A 1026 21.71 -21.73 3.59
C LEU A 1026 22.15 -20.58 2.69
N PHE A 1027 22.05 -20.79 1.38
CA PHE A 1027 22.49 -19.87 0.35
C PHE A 1027 21.33 -19.48 -0.56
N MET A 1028 20.96 -18.20 -0.51
CA MET A 1028 19.95 -17.59 -1.38
C MET A 1028 20.63 -16.65 -2.37
N SER A 1029 20.38 -16.78 -3.67
CA SER A 1029 20.92 -15.85 -4.68
C SER A 1029 19.97 -15.57 -5.83
N GLN A 1030 20.18 -14.41 -6.47
CA GLN A 1030 19.45 -13.95 -7.65
C GLN A 1030 20.43 -13.71 -8.80
N ALA A 1031 20.01 -14.05 -10.03
CA ALA A 1031 20.82 -13.91 -11.24
C ALA A 1031 20.00 -13.34 -12.41
N GLY A 1032 20.61 -12.42 -13.16
CA GLY A 1032 20.06 -11.92 -14.43
C GLY A 1032 18.78 -11.09 -14.29
N ALA A 1033 18.67 -10.24 -13.25
CA ALA A 1033 17.51 -9.35 -13.09
C ALA A 1033 17.21 -8.58 -14.40
N GLY A 1034 15.97 -8.68 -14.89
CA GLY A 1034 15.53 -8.04 -16.13
C GLY A 1034 15.67 -8.88 -17.41
N TRP A 1035 16.52 -9.93 -17.48
CA TRP A 1035 16.65 -10.79 -18.67
C TRP A 1035 15.64 -11.96 -18.68
N SER A 1036 15.47 -12.66 -19.80
CA SER A 1036 14.43 -13.70 -19.97
C SER A 1036 14.66 -14.97 -19.15
N GLY A 1037 15.91 -15.42 -19.03
CA GLY A 1037 16.29 -16.57 -18.19
C GLY A 1037 16.59 -16.20 -16.73
N ALA A 1038 15.97 -15.15 -16.19
CA ALA A 1038 16.30 -14.66 -14.84
C ALA A 1038 15.94 -15.75 -13.83
N TYR A 1039 16.78 -16.00 -12.84
CA TYR A 1039 16.48 -17.00 -11.83
C TYR A 1039 16.81 -16.52 -10.42
N ALA A 1040 16.08 -17.06 -9.45
CA ALA A 1040 16.41 -17.02 -8.04
C ALA A 1040 16.58 -18.45 -7.54
N SER A 1041 17.47 -18.69 -6.59
CA SER A 1041 17.64 -20.01 -5.97
C SER A 1041 17.82 -19.90 -4.47
N ILE A 1042 17.25 -20.85 -3.74
CA ILE A 1042 17.42 -21.05 -2.30
C ILE A 1042 17.80 -22.50 -2.05
N GLY A 1043 18.82 -22.77 -1.25
CA GLY A 1043 19.23 -24.13 -0.94
C GLY A 1043 20.43 -24.20 0.00
N ILE A 1044 20.85 -25.42 0.31
CA ILE A 1044 22.02 -25.69 1.16
C ILE A 1044 23.26 -25.84 0.28
N SER A 1045 24.36 -25.16 0.62
CA SER A 1045 25.63 -25.26 -0.09
C SER A 1045 26.35 -26.60 0.15
N ASN A 1046 27.10 -27.04 -0.86
CA ASN A 1046 27.96 -28.23 -0.82
C ASN A 1046 29.40 -27.89 -1.25
N GLY A 1047 29.85 -26.67 -0.92
CA GLY A 1047 31.15 -26.13 -1.32
C GLY A 1047 31.10 -25.21 -2.55
N ILE A 1048 32.29 -24.81 -3.01
CA ILE A 1048 32.50 -23.92 -4.15
C ILE A 1048 33.37 -24.64 -5.17
N VAL A 1049 32.97 -24.61 -6.45
CA VAL A 1049 33.74 -25.14 -7.57
C VAL A 1049 33.85 -24.05 -8.63
N ASP A 1050 35.07 -23.76 -9.09
CA ASP A 1050 35.38 -22.72 -10.09
C ASP A 1050 34.77 -21.34 -9.80
N GLY A 1051 34.68 -20.96 -8.52
CA GLY A 1051 34.10 -19.68 -8.09
C GLY A 1051 32.55 -19.64 -8.14
N ALA A 1052 31.89 -20.77 -8.35
CA ALA A 1052 30.44 -20.93 -8.26
C ALA A 1052 30.05 -21.78 -7.05
N VAL A 1053 29.06 -21.32 -6.29
CA VAL A 1053 28.52 -22.06 -5.13
C VAL A 1053 27.68 -23.24 -5.62
N GLN A 1054 28.14 -24.45 -5.30
CA GLN A 1054 27.39 -25.68 -5.52
C GLN A 1054 26.39 -25.90 -4.38
N LYS A 1055 25.23 -26.50 -4.67
CA LYS A 1055 24.19 -26.77 -3.68
C LYS A 1055 23.89 -28.27 -3.62
N SER A 1056 23.69 -28.82 -2.42
CA SER A 1056 23.35 -30.24 -2.20
C SER A 1056 21.84 -30.50 -2.30
N VAL A 1057 21.04 -29.49 -1.94
CA VAL A 1057 19.60 -29.44 -2.12
C VAL A 1057 19.20 -28.00 -2.38
N TYR A 1058 18.38 -27.76 -3.40
CA TYR A 1058 17.93 -26.41 -3.74
C TYR A 1058 16.59 -26.39 -4.48
N TRP A 1059 15.93 -25.23 -4.37
CA TRP A 1059 14.82 -24.81 -5.20
C TRP A 1059 15.27 -23.64 -6.06
N GLU A 1060 15.15 -23.78 -7.38
CA GLU A 1060 15.38 -22.71 -8.36
C GLU A 1060 14.07 -22.30 -9.03
N LEU A 1061 13.89 -20.99 -9.16
CA LEU A 1061 12.72 -20.32 -9.70
C LEU A 1061 13.15 -19.46 -10.88
N GLN A 1062 12.78 -19.85 -12.09
CA GLN A 1062 13.11 -19.15 -13.32
C GLN A 1062 11.94 -18.32 -13.84
N ARG A 1063 12.23 -17.13 -14.39
CA ARG A 1063 11.25 -16.17 -14.95
C ARG A 1063 10.45 -16.74 -16.13
N ASN A 1064 10.99 -17.72 -16.85
CA ASN A 1064 10.30 -18.45 -17.92
C ASN A 1064 9.17 -19.38 -17.41
N GLY A 1065 8.97 -19.48 -16.09
CA GLY A 1065 7.97 -20.34 -15.45
C GLY A 1065 8.50 -21.72 -15.03
N LEU A 1066 9.79 -22.00 -15.21
CA LEU A 1066 10.40 -23.24 -14.72
C LEU A 1066 10.68 -23.17 -13.21
N SER A 1067 10.27 -24.22 -12.50
CA SER A 1067 10.55 -24.43 -11.08
C SER A 1067 11.30 -25.75 -10.95
N VAL A 1068 12.55 -25.71 -10.49
CA VAL A 1068 13.43 -26.88 -10.34
C VAL A 1068 13.61 -27.16 -8.85
N LEU A 1069 13.09 -28.30 -8.40
CA LEU A 1069 13.47 -28.89 -7.11
C LEU A 1069 14.59 -29.90 -7.38
N ASN A 1070 15.71 -29.77 -6.67
CA ASN A 1070 16.86 -30.64 -6.82
C ASN A 1070 17.37 -31.08 -5.43
N ALA A 1071 17.72 -32.35 -5.31
CA ALA A 1071 18.51 -32.92 -4.22
C ALA A 1071 19.52 -33.90 -4.82
N ASN A 1072 20.76 -33.90 -4.31
CA ASN A 1072 21.82 -34.79 -4.80
C ASN A 1072 21.60 -36.29 -4.49
N ASP A 1073 20.68 -36.61 -3.58
CA ASP A 1073 20.33 -37.97 -3.17
C ASP A 1073 18.86 -38.26 -3.51
N TYR A 1074 17.95 -38.26 -2.53
CA TYR A 1074 16.50 -38.43 -2.75
C TYR A 1074 15.67 -37.30 -2.17
N HIS A 1075 14.55 -36.99 -2.83
CA HIS A 1075 13.52 -36.10 -2.28
C HIS A 1075 12.58 -36.86 -1.34
N VAL A 1076 12.35 -36.33 -0.14
CA VAL A 1076 11.33 -36.85 0.80
C VAL A 1076 10.14 -35.91 0.83
N PHE A 1077 8.95 -36.47 0.64
CA PHE A 1077 7.70 -35.74 0.51
C PHE A 1077 6.66 -36.31 1.50
N TYR A 1078 6.42 -35.60 2.61
CA TYR A 1078 5.42 -35.99 3.63
C TYR A 1078 4.08 -35.27 3.43
N ALA A 1079 3.00 -36.03 3.22
CA ALA A 1079 1.63 -35.53 3.15
C ALA A 1079 0.81 -36.14 4.29
N GLY A 1080 0.23 -35.31 5.16
CA GLY A 1080 -0.52 -35.80 6.33
C GLY A 1080 -1.79 -36.60 5.99
N ASN A 1081 -2.32 -36.41 4.78
CA ASN A 1081 -3.42 -37.19 4.21
C ASN A 1081 -2.98 -38.28 3.22
N GLY A 1082 -1.67 -38.43 2.98
CA GLY A 1082 -1.11 -39.40 2.05
C GLY A 1082 -1.22 -39.08 0.55
N SER A 1083 -1.75 -37.91 0.13
CA SER A 1083 -2.09 -37.64 -1.27
C SER A 1083 -1.29 -36.50 -1.92
N TRP A 1084 -0.62 -36.80 -3.03
CA TRP A 1084 0.17 -35.89 -3.88
C TRP A 1084 -0.48 -35.68 -5.23
N TYR A 1085 -0.81 -34.43 -5.59
CA TYR A 1085 -1.53 -34.09 -6.82
C TYR A 1085 -0.65 -33.35 -7.84
N PHE A 1086 -0.48 -33.93 -9.02
CA PHE A 1086 0.15 -33.32 -10.19
C PHE A 1086 -0.94 -32.90 -11.19
N ARG A 1087 -1.23 -31.59 -11.26
CA ARG A 1087 -2.38 -31.05 -12.00
C ARG A 1087 -1.96 -30.24 -13.23
N ARG A 1088 -2.74 -30.30 -14.30
CA ARG A 1088 -2.62 -29.44 -15.48
C ARG A 1088 -3.83 -28.50 -15.56
N GLY A 1089 -3.60 -27.20 -15.37
CA GLY A 1089 -4.63 -26.15 -15.45
C GLY A 1089 -5.11 -25.62 -14.09
N LYS A 1090 -6.24 -24.91 -14.08
CA LYS A 1090 -6.81 -24.27 -12.89
C LYS A 1090 -7.31 -25.28 -11.84
N THR A 1091 -7.31 -24.86 -10.58
CA THR A 1091 -7.96 -25.57 -9.46
C THR A 1091 -9.45 -25.81 -9.75
N GLY A 1092 -9.89 -27.07 -9.65
CA GLY A 1092 -11.29 -27.49 -9.84
C GLY A 1092 -11.48 -28.73 -10.72
N LEU A 1093 -10.59 -28.97 -11.68
CA LEU A 1093 -10.70 -30.10 -12.62
C LEU A 1093 -9.99 -31.36 -12.08
N TYR A 1094 -10.65 -32.08 -11.16
CA TYR A 1094 -10.10 -33.33 -10.58
C TYR A 1094 -9.84 -34.46 -11.60
N GLN A 1095 -10.52 -34.42 -12.74
CA GLN A 1095 -10.52 -35.47 -13.78
C GLN A 1095 -9.23 -35.48 -14.64
N THR A 1096 -8.37 -34.45 -14.56
CA THR A 1096 -7.14 -34.34 -15.38
C THR A 1096 -5.85 -34.49 -14.59
N SER A 1097 -5.93 -34.89 -13.31
CA SER A 1097 -4.79 -34.94 -12.40
C SER A 1097 -4.13 -36.33 -12.37
N LEU A 1098 -2.80 -36.36 -12.40
CA LEU A 1098 -2.00 -37.50 -11.95
C LEU A 1098 -1.90 -37.41 -10.41
N VAL A 1099 -2.15 -38.50 -9.69
CA VAL A 1099 -2.15 -38.52 -8.21
C VAL A 1099 -1.41 -39.74 -7.69
N VAL A 1100 -0.59 -39.56 -6.65
CA VAL A 1100 -0.05 -40.64 -5.80
C VAL A 1100 -0.76 -40.52 -4.45
N GLU A 1101 -1.42 -41.57 -3.99
CA GLU A 1101 -2.31 -41.53 -2.84
C GLU A 1101 -2.14 -42.78 -1.98
N ASP A 1102 -1.88 -42.63 -0.68
CA ASP A 1102 -1.88 -43.74 0.29
C ASP A 1102 -2.85 -43.45 1.43
N ASN A 1103 -3.96 -44.17 1.47
CA ASN A 1103 -5.01 -43.98 2.47
C ASN A 1103 -4.87 -44.94 3.68
N SER A 1104 -3.66 -45.45 3.93
CA SER A 1104 -3.32 -46.56 4.85
C SER A 1104 -3.85 -47.94 4.43
N THR A 1105 -4.98 -48.04 3.72
CA THR A 1105 -5.52 -49.32 3.21
C THR A 1105 -5.06 -49.62 1.79
N ASP A 1106 -5.10 -48.64 0.90
CA ASP A 1106 -4.72 -48.72 -0.51
C ASP A 1106 -3.62 -47.71 -0.82
N SER A 1107 -2.64 -48.11 -1.63
CA SER A 1107 -1.67 -47.25 -2.29
C SER A 1107 -2.01 -47.18 -3.79
N ASP A 1108 -2.45 -46.01 -4.25
CA ASP A 1108 -2.95 -45.72 -5.59
C ASP A 1108 -2.00 -44.81 -6.38
N LEU A 1109 -1.70 -45.21 -7.62
CA LEU A 1109 -1.26 -44.31 -8.68
C LEU A 1109 -2.44 -44.05 -9.61
N ARG A 1110 -3.08 -42.89 -9.46
CA ARG A 1110 -4.25 -42.50 -10.25
C ARG A 1110 -3.82 -41.67 -11.46
N LEU A 1111 -3.95 -42.25 -12.64
CA LEU A 1111 -3.93 -41.55 -13.92
C LEU A 1111 -5.35 -41.02 -14.23
N PRO A 1112 -5.51 -40.04 -15.15
CA PRO A 1112 -6.83 -39.45 -15.46
C PRO A 1112 -7.95 -40.46 -15.76
N ASN A 1113 -7.63 -41.57 -16.43
CA ASN A 1113 -8.60 -42.58 -16.88
C ASN A 1113 -8.37 -43.99 -16.31
N VAL A 1114 -7.37 -44.19 -15.43
CA VAL A 1114 -7.07 -45.50 -14.82
C VAL A 1114 -6.34 -45.32 -13.49
N THR A 1115 -6.71 -46.10 -12.48
CA THR A 1115 -5.99 -46.20 -11.20
C THR A 1115 -5.26 -47.54 -11.16
N ILE A 1116 -3.96 -47.50 -10.88
CA ILE A 1116 -3.16 -48.67 -10.53
C ILE A 1116 -3.11 -48.71 -8.99
N ARG A 1117 -3.65 -49.78 -8.41
CA ARG A 1117 -3.80 -49.93 -6.96
C ARG A 1117 -3.02 -51.12 -6.44
N ASN A 1118 -2.28 -50.92 -5.34
CA ASN A 1118 -1.82 -51.98 -4.45
C ASN A 1118 -2.63 -51.88 -3.16
N SER A 1119 -3.28 -52.96 -2.73
CA SER A 1119 -4.16 -52.94 -1.56
C SER A 1119 -3.61 -53.79 -0.42
N ARG A 1120 -3.68 -53.25 0.80
CA ARG A 1120 -3.42 -53.95 2.07
C ARG A 1120 -4.68 -54.62 2.62
N ALA A 1121 -5.84 -54.44 1.97
CA ALA A 1121 -7.07 -55.09 2.37
C ALA A 1121 -6.99 -56.62 2.18
N ALA A 1122 -7.55 -57.36 3.14
CA ALA A 1122 -7.57 -58.82 3.11
C ALA A 1122 -8.23 -59.35 1.83
N GLY A 1123 -7.57 -60.28 1.15
CA GLY A 1123 -8.00 -60.83 -0.15
C GLY A 1123 -7.46 -60.09 -1.38
N TYR A 1124 -6.86 -58.90 -1.22
CA TYR A 1124 -6.19 -58.16 -2.31
C TYR A 1124 -4.69 -57.91 -2.07
N THR A 1125 -4.19 -58.22 -0.87
CA THR A 1125 -2.75 -58.23 -0.53
C THR A 1125 -1.94 -59.05 -1.53
N GLY A 1126 -0.92 -58.43 -2.14
CA GLY A 1126 -0.02 -59.07 -3.10
C GLY A 1126 -0.48 -59.04 -4.56
N VAL A 1127 -1.65 -58.45 -4.86
CA VAL A 1127 -2.21 -58.32 -6.21
C VAL A 1127 -2.20 -56.84 -6.64
N ILE A 1128 -1.86 -56.57 -7.91
CA ILE A 1128 -2.03 -55.24 -8.51
C ILE A 1128 -3.40 -55.17 -9.18
N GLN A 1129 -4.18 -54.14 -8.86
CA GLN A 1129 -5.50 -53.91 -9.45
C GLN A 1129 -5.45 -52.74 -10.45
N LEU A 1130 -6.10 -52.90 -11.60
CA LEU A 1130 -6.35 -51.83 -12.57
C LEU A 1130 -7.84 -51.45 -12.49
N LYS A 1131 -8.14 -50.21 -12.08
CA LYS A 1131 -9.52 -49.70 -11.89
C LYS A 1131 -9.80 -48.54 -12.84
N SER A 1132 -11.02 -48.46 -13.39
CA SER A 1132 -11.47 -47.28 -14.13
C SER A 1132 -12.12 -46.25 -13.18
N PRO A 1133 -11.82 -44.94 -13.29
CA PRO A 1133 -12.53 -43.91 -12.54
C PRO A 1133 -14.01 -43.76 -12.95
N VAL A 1134 -14.36 -44.19 -14.17
CA VAL A 1134 -15.70 -44.05 -14.76
C VAL A 1134 -16.67 -45.09 -14.22
N THR A 1135 -16.19 -46.31 -13.95
CA THR A 1135 -16.98 -47.41 -13.39
C THR A 1135 -16.53 -47.71 -11.96
N GLN A 1136 -17.05 -46.91 -11.01
CA GLN A 1136 -16.77 -47.08 -9.57
C GLN A 1136 -17.11 -48.49 -9.04
N ASN A 1137 -17.99 -49.23 -9.73
CA ASN A 1137 -18.20 -50.66 -9.56
C ASN A 1137 -17.42 -51.45 -10.62
N GLY A 1138 -16.40 -52.20 -10.20
CA GLY A 1138 -15.44 -52.81 -11.11
C GLY A 1138 -15.95 -54.06 -11.83
N TRP A 1139 -16.22 -53.94 -13.14
CA TRP A 1139 -16.41 -55.06 -14.08
C TRP A 1139 -15.60 -54.84 -15.37
N GLY A 1140 -14.30 -54.59 -15.21
CA GLY A 1140 -13.34 -54.41 -16.31
C GLY A 1140 -11.88 -54.56 -15.90
N ALA A 1141 -11.61 -55.07 -14.70
CA ALA A 1141 -10.26 -55.21 -14.17
C ALA A 1141 -9.59 -56.46 -14.75
N VAL A 1142 -8.56 -56.26 -15.58
CA VAL A 1142 -7.55 -57.31 -15.82
C VAL A 1142 -6.78 -57.50 -14.51
N GLN A 1143 -7.24 -58.42 -13.67
CA GLN A 1143 -6.53 -58.85 -12.47
C GLN A 1143 -5.39 -59.78 -12.88
N GLY A 1144 -4.30 -59.18 -13.35
CA GLY A 1144 -3.07 -59.89 -13.70
C GLY A 1144 -2.32 -60.34 -12.45
N ASN A 1145 -2.52 -61.59 -12.02
CA ASN A 1145 -1.52 -62.25 -11.19
C ASN A 1145 -0.24 -62.40 -12.03
N PHE A 1146 0.78 -61.58 -11.79
CA PHE A 1146 2.15 -61.77 -12.31
C PHE A 1146 2.88 -62.92 -11.61
N MET A 1147 2.14 -63.96 -11.23
CA MET A 1147 2.71 -65.27 -11.01
C MET A 1147 2.90 -65.93 -12.37
N THR A 1148 3.99 -66.67 -12.54
CA THR A 1148 4.08 -67.73 -13.54
C THR A 1148 3.70 -69.06 -12.87
N PRO A 1149 2.40 -69.35 -12.66
CA PRO A 1149 2.03 -70.59 -12.01
C PRO A 1149 2.36 -71.73 -12.98
N SER A 1150 3.24 -72.65 -12.56
CA SER A 1150 3.71 -73.76 -13.40
C SER A 1150 2.66 -74.88 -13.51
N LEU A 1151 1.42 -74.51 -13.85
CA LEU A 1151 0.25 -75.38 -13.86
C LEU A 1151 0.37 -76.42 -14.97
N ARG A 1152 -0.18 -77.61 -14.70
CA ARG A 1152 -0.08 -78.77 -15.59
C ARG A 1152 -0.82 -78.55 -16.91
N GLU A 1153 -1.91 -77.78 -16.87
CA GLU A 1153 -2.77 -77.43 -18.01
C GLU A 1153 -2.09 -76.50 -19.03
N TYR A 1154 -1.01 -75.80 -18.66
CA TYR A 1154 -0.24 -74.95 -19.56
C TYR A 1154 0.99 -75.65 -20.16
N LYS A 1155 1.09 -76.99 -20.07
CA LYS A 1155 2.24 -77.79 -20.52
C LYS A 1155 1.81 -78.84 -21.56
N SER A 1156 2.26 -78.68 -22.81
CA SER A 1156 1.74 -79.42 -23.98
C SER A 1156 2.49 -80.70 -24.38
N ASN A 1157 3.50 -81.15 -23.64
CA ASN A 1157 4.28 -82.36 -23.96
C ASN A 1157 4.67 -83.14 -22.68
N ILE A 1158 3.68 -83.54 -21.89
CA ILE A 1158 3.86 -84.38 -20.71
C ILE A 1158 3.82 -85.86 -21.17
N ARG A 1159 4.84 -86.65 -20.83
CA ARG A 1159 4.93 -88.07 -21.19
C ARG A 1159 5.08 -88.91 -19.93
N ASP A 1160 4.32 -90.00 -19.85
CA ASP A 1160 4.47 -90.98 -18.77
C ASP A 1160 5.72 -91.82 -18.96
N ILE A 1161 6.48 -92.01 -17.88
CA ILE A 1161 7.68 -92.86 -17.87
C ILE A 1161 7.26 -94.26 -17.42
N PRO A 1162 7.47 -95.33 -18.21
CA PRO A 1162 7.09 -96.67 -17.82
C PRO A 1162 7.97 -97.15 -16.64
N PHE A 1163 7.38 -97.20 -15.45
CA PHE A 1163 8.02 -97.64 -14.21
C PHE A 1163 7.10 -98.58 -13.44
N SER A 1164 7.44 -99.87 -13.42
CA SER A 1164 6.82 -100.86 -12.55
C SER A 1164 7.50 -100.83 -11.18
N ALA A 1165 6.89 -100.13 -10.22
CA ALA A 1165 7.34 -100.14 -8.82
C ALA A 1165 7.37 -101.57 -8.26
N LEU A 1166 6.43 -102.41 -8.68
CA LEU A 1166 6.21 -103.74 -8.12
C LEU A 1166 7.31 -104.75 -8.52
N GLU A 1167 7.86 -104.66 -9.75
CA GLU A 1167 9.01 -105.47 -10.16
C GLU A 1167 10.31 -105.04 -9.48
N LYS A 1168 10.50 -103.72 -9.28
CA LYS A 1168 11.65 -103.20 -8.53
C LYS A 1168 11.59 -103.54 -7.03
N ILE A 1169 10.40 -103.59 -6.43
CA ILE A 1169 10.25 -104.03 -5.03
C ILE A 1169 10.45 -105.55 -4.90
N ARG A 1170 9.93 -106.35 -5.84
CA ARG A 1170 10.10 -107.83 -5.84
C ARG A 1170 11.54 -108.30 -6.11
N SER A 1171 12.42 -107.44 -6.61
CA SER A 1171 13.84 -107.75 -6.86
C SER A 1171 14.79 -107.32 -5.72
N LEU A 1172 14.28 -106.71 -4.65
CA LEU A 1172 15.08 -106.32 -3.49
C LEU A 1172 15.48 -107.51 -2.61
N LYS A 1173 16.76 -107.90 -2.64
CA LYS A 1173 17.36 -108.72 -1.57
C LYS A 1173 17.60 -107.85 -0.34
N ILE A 1174 16.75 -108.01 0.68
CA ILE A 1174 16.95 -107.40 2.00
C ILE A 1174 18.29 -107.90 2.56
N ARG A 1175 19.18 -106.96 2.92
CA ARG A 1175 20.44 -107.23 3.62
C ARG A 1175 20.50 -106.34 4.85
N GLN A 1176 20.69 -106.96 6.02
CA GLN A 1176 20.95 -106.23 7.25
C GLN A 1176 22.43 -105.84 7.31
N PHE A 1177 22.71 -104.57 7.56
CA PHE A 1177 24.06 -104.05 7.80
C PHE A 1177 24.11 -103.43 9.20
N ASN A 1178 24.98 -103.96 10.06
CA ASN A 1178 25.19 -103.42 11.40
C ASN A 1178 26.31 -102.36 11.35
N TYR A 1179 26.12 -101.24 12.04
CA TYR A 1179 27.19 -100.24 12.20
C TYR A 1179 28.37 -100.84 12.99
N LYS A 1180 29.61 -100.60 12.54
CA LYS A 1180 30.84 -101.10 13.19
C LYS A 1180 30.87 -100.83 14.69
N ASN A 1181 30.35 -99.68 15.13
CA ASN A 1181 30.38 -99.25 16.52
C ASN A 1181 29.40 -100.05 17.42
N ALA A 1182 28.35 -100.62 16.85
CA ALA A 1182 27.39 -101.48 17.55
C ALA A 1182 27.82 -102.96 17.62
N VAL A 1183 28.89 -103.36 16.91
CA VAL A 1183 29.39 -104.75 16.92
C VAL A 1183 30.02 -105.10 18.27
N ASN A 1184 30.73 -104.17 18.91
CA ASN A 1184 31.33 -104.42 20.23
C ASN A 1184 30.28 -104.55 21.34
N GLU A 1185 29.17 -103.81 21.22
CA GLU A 1185 28.05 -103.90 22.16
C GLU A 1185 27.27 -105.23 21.97
N LEU A 1186 27.12 -105.68 20.72
CA LEU A 1186 26.61 -107.02 20.38
C LEU A 1186 27.56 -108.19 20.76
N TYR A 1187 28.85 -107.93 20.99
CA TYR A 1187 29.75 -108.91 21.62
C TYR A 1187 29.63 -108.90 23.15
N ARG A 1188 29.39 -107.74 23.78
CA ARG A 1188 29.10 -107.66 25.23
C ARG A 1188 27.76 -108.27 25.62
N MET A 1189 26.78 -108.28 24.72
CA MET A 1189 25.49 -108.97 24.90
C MET A 1189 25.55 -110.46 24.46
N ARG A 1190 26.72 -111.09 24.57
CA ARG A 1190 26.96 -112.50 24.16
C ARG A 1190 27.91 -113.29 25.08
N GLU A 1191 28.26 -112.72 26.23
CA GLU A 1191 28.88 -113.45 27.36
C GLU A 1191 27.88 -113.64 28.53
N GLU A 1192 26.60 -113.31 28.28
CA GLU A 1192 25.40 -113.92 28.86
C GLU A 1192 24.52 -114.42 27.70
#